data_AF-A0A259U349-F1
#
_entry.id   AF-A0A259U349-F1
#
_cell.length_a   1.000
_cell.length_b   1.000
_cell.length_c   1.000
_cell.angle_alpha   90.00
_cell.angle_beta   90.00
_cell.angle_gamma   90.00
#
_symmetry.space_group_name_H-M   'P 1'
#
loop_
_entity.id
_entity.type
_entity.pdbx_description
1 polymer ?
#
loop_
_entity_poly.entity_id
_entity_poly.type
_entity_poly.pdbx_seq_one_letter_code
_entity_poly.pdbx_strand_id
1 'polypeptide(L)'
;MLLALDLSLPLTEPVAVFTAVLLVLLAAPLVGRRGIPSSVVLLLAGVALGPNALGVLARDPTMVLLGTVGLLYIMFLAGLEIDLHEFIRHRKQSLVFGSLTFALPQVVGTAVGILGFGMGWPAAILLGSVFASHTLLAYPAAARLGLQKENAVTTAVGATILTDTLALLVLAVIASGARSGASGAAFDPLVLVRVAGPLALFSVAVLWGVPRAGAWFLRRAAQDATVEFVFVLAVVFACALSVEALGVEPIIGAFLAGLALNRLVPEGSALMNRVGFVGNALFVPFFLLATGMLVDLGAFVSGPDVARSWAVAGAMVGSLLFTKGAAAWATRPAFGYTADEARLVFGLTVPQAAATLAAVLVGVEVGLFDAAILNGTIAMVMVTCLVGPWLVESAGRRLALTAESRAAHAPLARRPRLLVSLSNPASVEAILDLALLAHEPDPATPIVAVTVVDRGADPEAEVARGERLLSAAVVHAAGADVPVLPLVRSEANVARALARAATETRATTLVMGWDGSATAERLLFGTIPDRVLRETSAAVLVARGGAPLATVGRLVVVVPPLAEGEPGFAEAAHLLAGLASRAGAGLAVLTPEAHREGVLAAFGSRRGGPKPEPLALDDWKGAPEALAQIVRPSDALALVSARPGAIAWSAAADRLPRTLAQQFPGHPLLVLYPGQAPGSGVLPRPDRGERTFLDRLGPDGVRISLRPGSVDDLVRQTLASAFSETNRSAAREALLAAPPEARTEIRPGVLLLHARTAAVRKPLLALGTSAEGLSVPGASGAVHVVVMFVAPLEAASPAYLGWLALLARTLHADATVEALRSAPTPEAAIDALLLAAHSDANSPEASAEISRGRTPAAAGV
;
A
#
# COMPACT_ATOMS: atom_id res chain seq x y z
N MET A 1 -20.71 52.48 25.92
CA MET A 1 -20.38 51.04 25.96
C MET A 1 -19.09 50.68 25.22
N LEU A 2 -18.74 51.31 24.08
CA LEU A 2 -17.47 51.07 23.35
C LEU A 2 -16.20 51.74 23.96
N LEU A 3 -16.34 52.51 25.04
CA LEU A 3 -15.27 53.30 25.68
C LEU A 3 -14.64 52.62 26.92
N ALA A 4 -14.99 51.35 27.19
CA ALA A 4 -14.50 50.60 28.35
C ALA A 4 -13.51 49.48 28.00
N LEU A 5 -13.18 49.30 26.71
CA LEU A 5 -12.11 48.39 26.30
C LEU A 5 -10.79 49.15 26.31
N ASP A 6 -9.93 48.82 27.27
CA ASP A 6 -8.56 49.35 27.31
C ASP A 6 -7.73 48.63 26.23
N LEU A 7 -7.66 49.26 25.04
CA LEU A 7 -6.84 48.81 23.91
C LEU A 7 -5.44 49.44 23.94
N SER A 8 -4.97 49.84 25.12
CA SER A 8 -3.59 50.27 25.31
C SER A 8 -2.62 49.14 24.91
N LEU A 9 -1.47 49.52 24.36
CA LEU A 9 -0.42 48.57 23.99
C LEU A 9 0.56 48.42 25.16
N PRO A 10 1.01 47.20 25.47
CA PRO A 10 0.61 45.92 24.86
C PRO A 10 -0.82 45.52 25.24
N LEU A 11 -1.51 44.82 24.33
CA LEU A 11 -2.86 44.28 24.60
C LEU A 11 -2.80 43.36 25.82
N THR A 12 -3.52 43.70 26.88
CA THR A 12 -3.63 42.92 28.11
C THR A 12 -4.94 42.15 28.22
N GLU A 13 -6.00 42.66 27.58
CA GLU A 13 -7.31 42.02 27.57
C GLU A 13 -7.28 40.69 26.79
N PRO A 14 -7.59 39.53 27.42
CA PRO A 14 -7.44 38.22 26.80
C PRO A 14 -8.22 38.06 25.48
N VAL A 15 -9.40 38.68 25.38
CA VAL A 15 -10.22 38.64 24.16
C VAL A 15 -9.55 39.43 23.03
N ALA A 16 -8.93 40.57 23.33
CA ALA A 16 -8.21 41.38 22.35
C ALA A 16 -6.94 40.66 21.87
N VAL A 17 -6.18 40.05 22.79
CA VAL A 17 -5.01 39.22 22.47
C VAL A 17 -5.41 38.06 21.56
N PHE A 18 -6.42 37.27 21.94
CA PHE A 18 -6.85 36.12 21.16
C PHE A 18 -7.38 36.53 19.76
N THR A 19 -8.11 37.65 19.68
CA THR A 19 -8.58 38.21 18.41
C THR A 19 -7.41 38.64 17.52
N ALA A 20 -6.42 39.33 18.07
CA ALA A 20 -5.23 39.74 17.33
C ALA A 20 -4.47 38.52 16.78
N VAL A 21 -4.31 37.46 17.59
CA VAL A 21 -3.70 36.21 17.14
C VAL A 21 -4.51 35.56 16.01
N LEU A 22 -5.83 35.44 16.16
CA LEU A 22 -6.70 34.89 15.10
C LEU A 22 -6.64 35.70 13.79
N LEU A 23 -6.55 37.03 13.87
CA LEU A 23 -6.39 37.88 12.69
C LEU A 23 -5.04 37.63 12.01
N VAL A 24 -3.96 37.45 12.77
CA VAL A 24 -2.64 37.08 12.24
C VAL A 24 -2.67 35.71 11.57
N LEU A 25 -3.30 34.73 12.22
CA LEU A 25 -3.57 33.40 11.70
C LEU A 25 -4.32 33.44 10.35
N LEU A 26 -5.36 34.27 10.25
CA LEU A 26 -6.16 34.43 9.04
C LEU A 26 -5.38 35.19 7.94
N ALA A 27 -4.56 36.16 8.31
CA ALA A 27 -3.76 36.95 7.38
C ALA A 27 -2.55 36.19 6.82
N ALA A 28 -1.96 35.27 7.60
CA ALA A 28 -0.72 34.58 7.22
C ALA A 28 -0.82 33.81 5.88
N PRO A 29 -1.90 33.04 5.59
CA PRO A 29 -2.09 32.40 4.29
C PRO A 29 -2.23 33.39 3.13
N LEU A 30 -2.82 34.57 3.35
CA LEU A 30 -3.00 35.60 2.31
C LEU A 30 -1.65 36.17 1.87
N VAL A 31 -0.74 36.38 2.82
CA VAL A 31 0.64 36.82 2.55
C VAL A 31 1.47 35.68 1.95
N GLY A 32 1.26 34.45 2.41
CA GLY A 32 1.99 33.27 1.92
C GLY A 32 1.79 32.96 0.44
N ARG A 33 0.69 33.44 -0.18
CA ARG A 33 0.48 33.37 -1.64
C ARG A 33 1.57 34.06 -2.46
N ARG A 34 2.39 34.93 -1.87
CA ARG A 34 3.54 35.58 -2.52
C ARG A 34 4.82 34.71 -2.55
N GLY A 35 4.72 33.42 -2.24
CA GLY A 35 5.86 32.48 -2.29
C GLY A 35 6.64 32.36 -0.98
N ILE A 36 6.13 32.92 0.11
CA ILE A 36 6.71 32.80 1.46
C ILE A 36 5.92 31.72 2.22
N PRO A 37 6.58 30.74 2.86
CA PRO A 37 5.92 29.76 3.73
C PRO A 37 5.00 30.41 4.77
N SER A 38 3.79 29.88 4.97
CA SER A 38 2.85 30.47 5.94
C SER A 38 3.38 30.41 7.37
N SER A 39 4.17 29.38 7.70
CA SER A 39 4.83 29.23 9.00
C SER A 39 5.86 30.33 9.26
N VAL A 40 6.61 30.72 8.22
CA VAL A 40 7.54 31.85 8.26
C VAL A 40 6.80 33.16 8.49
N VAL A 41 5.66 33.38 7.83
CA VAL A 41 4.85 34.59 8.04
C VAL A 41 4.38 34.69 9.49
N LEU A 42 3.93 33.59 10.09
CA LEU A 42 3.51 33.55 11.50
C LEU A 42 4.68 33.87 12.45
N LEU A 43 5.86 33.31 12.19
CA LEU A 43 7.07 33.61 12.96
C LEU A 43 7.43 35.11 12.87
N LEU A 44 7.48 35.67 11.66
CA LEU A 44 7.78 37.08 11.43
C LEU A 44 6.71 38.01 12.04
N ALA A 45 5.44 37.60 12.03
CA ALA A 45 4.37 38.32 12.72
C ALA A 45 4.61 38.32 14.23
N GLY A 46 5.12 37.24 14.81
CA GLY A 46 5.51 37.17 16.22
C GLY A 46 6.67 38.11 16.54
N VAL A 47 7.66 38.21 15.66
CA VAL A 47 8.76 39.19 15.78
C VAL A 47 8.22 40.62 15.73
N ALA A 48 7.36 40.93 14.76
CA ALA A 48 6.86 42.27 14.53
C ALA A 48 5.87 42.74 15.62
N LEU A 49 4.93 41.87 16.01
CA LEU A 49 3.88 42.20 16.99
C LEU A 49 4.30 41.93 18.43
N GLY A 50 5.39 41.19 18.64
CA GLY A 50 5.89 40.85 19.96
C GLY A 50 6.41 42.04 20.77
N PRO A 51 6.79 41.80 22.04
CA PRO A 51 7.14 42.84 23.00
C PRO A 51 8.39 43.63 22.60
N ASN A 52 9.29 43.05 21.82
CA ASN A 52 10.57 43.66 21.46
C ASN A 52 10.55 44.42 20.12
N ALA A 53 9.37 44.65 19.53
CA ALA A 53 9.20 45.40 18.30
C ALA A 53 8.04 46.40 18.41
N LEU A 54 6.88 46.12 17.81
CA LEU A 54 5.70 47.01 17.91
C LEU A 54 5.04 46.95 19.29
N GLY A 55 5.34 45.94 20.10
CA GLY A 55 4.80 45.80 21.45
C GLY A 55 3.29 45.61 21.48
N VAL A 56 2.70 45.04 20.43
CA VAL A 56 1.23 44.84 20.35
C VAL A 56 0.78 43.70 21.24
N LEU A 57 1.55 42.63 21.29
CA LEU A 57 1.29 41.42 22.07
C LEU A 57 2.33 41.30 23.19
N ALA A 58 1.87 41.17 24.43
CA ALA A 58 2.73 40.78 25.54
C ALA A 58 3.00 39.27 25.51
N ARG A 59 4.22 38.86 25.86
CA ARG A 59 4.56 37.44 26.07
C ARG A 59 4.15 37.01 27.47
N ASP A 60 2.85 37.00 27.71
CA ASP A 60 2.25 36.61 28.99
C ASP A 60 2.29 35.08 29.21
N PRO A 61 1.95 34.59 30.41
CA PRO A 61 1.92 33.15 30.68
C PRO A 61 0.98 32.36 29.75
N THR A 62 -0.09 32.97 29.23
CA THR A 62 -1.03 32.33 28.31
C THR A 62 -0.39 32.07 26.95
N MET A 63 0.35 33.05 26.41
CA MET A 63 1.11 32.90 25.17
C MET A 63 2.20 31.83 25.31
N VAL A 64 2.88 31.79 26.46
CA VAL A 64 3.88 30.75 26.76
C VAL A 64 3.21 29.37 26.84
N LEU A 65 2.08 29.25 27.55
CA LEU A 65 1.35 27.99 27.68
C LEU A 65 0.89 27.45 26.32
N LEU A 66 0.21 28.27 25.51
CA LEU A 66 -0.28 27.87 24.19
C LEU A 66 0.88 27.54 23.23
N GLY A 67 1.99 28.28 23.34
CA GLY A 67 3.19 27.99 22.58
C GLY A 67 3.83 26.65 22.94
N THR A 68 3.96 26.35 24.23
CA THR A 68 4.48 25.05 24.71
C THR A 68 3.56 23.91 24.27
N VAL A 69 2.24 24.07 24.42
CA VAL A 69 1.26 23.10 23.93
C VAL A 69 1.44 22.84 22.44
N GLY A 70 1.60 23.90 21.62
CA GLY A 70 1.84 23.77 20.19
C GLY A 70 3.11 23.02 19.83
N LEU A 71 4.21 23.27 20.54
CA LEU A 71 5.46 22.53 20.37
C LEU A 71 5.28 21.03 20.64
N LEU A 72 4.64 20.67 21.76
CA LEU A 72 4.34 19.28 22.10
C LEU A 72 3.41 18.64 21.07
N TYR A 73 2.45 19.38 20.55
CA TYR A 73 1.52 18.90 19.53
C TYR A 73 2.22 18.56 18.21
N ILE A 74 3.20 19.35 17.77
CA ILE A 74 4.00 19.04 16.57
C ILE A 74 4.73 17.71 16.74
N MET A 75 5.31 17.48 17.91
CA MET A 75 6.10 16.29 18.22
C MET A 75 5.25 15.05 18.39
N PHE A 76 4.07 15.23 18.97
CA PHE A 76 3.05 14.20 18.98
C PHE A 76 2.56 13.83 17.57
N LEU A 77 2.18 14.80 16.73
CA LEU A 77 1.78 14.56 15.34
C LEU A 77 2.90 13.84 14.56
N ALA A 78 4.15 14.27 14.74
CA ALA A 78 5.28 13.60 14.14
C ALA A 78 5.41 12.14 14.59
N GLY A 79 5.23 11.86 15.88
CA GLY A 79 5.22 10.49 16.39
C GLY A 79 4.07 9.65 15.84
N LEU A 80 2.87 10.24 15.71
CA LEU A 80 1.69 9.59 15.15
C LEU A 80 1.81 9.28 13.66
N GLU A 81 2.53 10.08 12.89
CA GLU A 81 2.66 9.93 11.44
C GLU A 81 3.90 9.09 11.02
N ILE A 82 4.70 8.63 11.98
CA ILE A 82 5.86 7.78 11.70
C ILE A 82 5.44 6.33 11.50
N ASP A 83 5.82 5.79 10.34
CA ASP A 83 5.82 4.36 10.13
C ASP A 83 6.96 3.72 10.95
N LEU A 84 6.59 2.99 12.00
CA LEU A 84 7.53 2.35 12.91
C LEU A 84 8.37 1.26 12.21
N HIS A 85 7.84 0.57 11.19
CA HIS A 85 8.62 -0.41 10.43
C HIS A 85 9.71 0.27 9.60
N GLU A 86 9.34 1.35 8.92
CA GLU A 86 10.27 2.21 8.19
C GLU A 86 11.34 2.79 9.12
N PHE A 87 10.96 3.30 10.29
CA PHE A 87 11.90 3.81 11.30
C PHE A 87 12.89 2.74 11.78
N ILE A 88 12.39 1.54 12.13
CA ILE A 88 13.24 0.42 12.56
C ILE A 88 14.19 -0.02 11.45
N ARG A 89 13.75 0.04 10.19
CA ARG A 89 14.55 -0.27 9.01
C ARG A 89 15.66 0.75 8.80
N HIS A 90 15.35 2.03 9.02
CA HIS A 90 16.27 3.16 8.82
C HIS A 90 17.02 3.62 10.07
N ARG A 91 16.90 2.90 11.19
CA ARG A 91 17.54 3.24 12.47
C ARG A 91 19.05 3.50 12.38
N LYS A 92 19.75 2.82 11.46
CA LYS A 92 21.17 3.03 11.23
C LYS A 92 21.43 4.40 10.60
N GLN A 93 20.63 4.81 9.62
CA GLN A 93 20.74 6.16 9.05
C GLN A 93 20.43 7.22 10.10
N SER A 94 19.37 7.05 10.90
CA SER A 94 19.04 7.98 12.00
C SER A 94 20.18 8.09 13.02
N LEU A 95 20.81 6.97 13.40
CA LEU A 95 21.93 6.97 14.35
C LEU A 95 23.19 7.64 13.77
N VAL A 96 23.55 7.33 12.51
CA VAL A 96 24.71 7.91 11.84
C VAL A 96 24.49 9.40 11.62
N PHE A 97 23.33 9.79 11.09
CA PHE A 97 23.00 11.18 10.85
C PHE A 97 22.88 11.97 12.16
N GLY A 98 22.22 11.41 13.18
CA GLY A 98 22.17 11.97 14.54
C GLY A 98 23.56 12.18 15.13
N SER A 99 24.45 11.20 15.00
CA SER A 99 25.83 11.32 15.49
C SER A 99 26.59 12.41 14.74
N LEU A 100 26.40 12.51 13.42
CA LEU A 100 27.06 13.52 12.60
C LEU A 100 26.54 14.93 12.90
N THR A 101 25.22 15.09 12.97
CA THR A 101 24.56 16.37 13.25
C THR A 101 24.65 16.79 14.71
N PHE A 102 25.13 15.91 15.61
CA PHE A 102 25.56 16.26 16.95
C PHE A 102 27.05 16.60 16.99
N ALA A 103 27.91 15.67 16.57
CA ALA A 103 29.36 15.78 16.74
C ALA A 103 29.97 16.95 15.95
N LEU A 104 29.52 17.17 14.71
CA LEU A 104 30.10 18.22 13.87
C LEU A 104 29.80 19.63 14.41
N PRO A 105 28.54 20.01 14.73
CA PRO A 105 28.28 21.27 15.41
C PRO A 105 28.88 21.34 16.82
N GLN A 106 28.92 20.24 17.58
CA GLN A 106 29.51 20.20 18.93
C GLN A 106 30.99 20.58 18.91
N VAL A 107 31.79 19.94 18.03
CA VAL A 107 33.23 20.20 17.92
C VAL A 107 33.48 21.62 17.43
N VAL A 108 32.79 22.05 16.38
CA VAL A 108 32.98 23.38 15.80
C VAL A 108 32.51 24.47 16.76
N GLY A 109 31.36 24.30 17.42
CA GLY A 109 30.87 25.26 18.42
C GLY A 109 31.80 25.38 19.63
N THR A 110 32.37 24.26 20.09
CA THR A 110 33.41 24.28 21.13
C THR A 110 34.66 25.03 20.65
N ALA A 111 35.11 24.79 19.41
CA ALA A 111 36.25 25.50 18.83
C ALA A 111 35.97 27.00 18.66
N VAL A 112 34.77 27.39 18.23
CA VAL A 112 34.34 28.80 18.14
C VAL A 112 34.29 29.45 19.52
N GLY A 113 33.80 28.74 20.54
CA GLY A 113 33.81 29.21 21.92
C GLY A 113 35.21 29.51 22.45
N ILE A 114 36.16 28.58 22.27
CA ILE A 114 37.54 28.73 22.75
C ILE A 114 38.31 29.75 21.91
N LEU A 115 38.39 29.54 20.59
CA LEU A 115 39.26 30.30 19.69
C LEU A 115 38.65 31.64 19.27
N GLY A 116 37.33 31.69 19.13
CA GLY A 116 36.60 32.88 18.70
C GLY A 116 36.19 33.79 19.86
N PHE A 117 35.68 33.20 20.95
CA PHE A 117 35.12 33.96 22.08
C PHE A 117 35.96 33.94 23.35
N GLY A 118 37.07 33.19 23.38
CA GLY A 118 37.97 33.14 24.53
C GLY A 118 37.37 32.44 25.76
N MET A 119 36.38 31.56 25.56
CA MET A 119 35.68 30.87 26.64
C MET A 119 36.53 29.78 27.28
N GLY A 120 36.31 29.53 28.57
CA GLY A 120 36.78 28.31 29.22
C GLY A 120 36.08 27.06 28.68
N TRP A 121 36.70 25.89 28.87
CA TRP A 121 36.17 24.61 28.38
C TRP A 121 34.70 24.34 28.73
N PRO A 122 34.21 24.56 29.97
CA PRO A 122 32.80 24.29 30.29
C PRO A 122 31.82 25.14 29.46
N ALA A 123 32.08 26.44 29.33
CA ALA A 123 31.26 27.35 28.54
C ALA A 123 31.33 27.02 27.04
N ALA A 124 32.52 26.71 26.51
CA ALA A 124 32.68 26.35 25.11
C ALA A 124 32.01 25.02 24.74
N ILE A 125 32.12 24.00 25.60
CA ILE A 125 31.45 22.70 25.40
C ILE A 125 29.93 22.87 25.44
N LEU A 126 29.43 23.71 26.37
CA LEU A 126 28.01 24.06 26.42
C LEU A 126 27.56 24.80 25.16
N LEU A 127 28.37 25.72 24.63
CA LEU A 127 28.07 26.41 23.37
C LEU A 127 28.04 25.44 22.18
N GLY A 128 28.92 24.44 22.18
CA GLY A 128 28.89 23.34 21.23
C GLY A 128 27.56 22.57 21.25
N SER A 129 27.01 22.28 22.43
CA SER A 129 25.76 21.53 22.53
C SER A 129 24.54 22.36 22.11
N VAL A 130 24.58 23.66 22.35
CA VAL A 130 23.62 24.63 21.82
C VAL A 130 23.57 24.57 20.30
N PHE A 131 24.71 24.47 19.60
CA PHE A 131 24.72 24.32 18.13
C PHE A 131 24.27 22.93 17.65
N ALA A 132 24.54 21.89 18.45
CA ALA A 132 24.22 20.50 18.12
C ALA A 132 22.73 20.19 18.24
N SER A 133 22.04 20.77 19.23
CA SER A 133 20.58 20.65 19.41
C SER A 133 19.81 21.09 18.17
N HIS A 134 18.56 20.68 18.01
CA HIS A 134 17.65 21.27 17.02
C HIS A 134 16.21 20.88 17.31
N THR A 135 15.28 21.55 16.64
CA THR A 135 13.86 21.24 16.77
C THR A 135 13.26 21.06 15.38
N LEU A 136 12.38 20.08 15.23
CA LEU A 136 11.68 19.75 13.99
C LEU A 136 10.56 20.75 13.67
N LEU A 137 10.83 22.04 13.82
CA LEU A 137 9.89 23.14 13.57
C LEU A 137 9.29 23.09 12.16
N ALA A 138 10.09 22.65 11.19
CA ALA A 138 9.71 22.58 9.79
C ALA A 138 8.97 21.27 9.42
N TYR A 139 8.83 20.31 10.35
CA TYR A 139 8.15 19.04 10.08
C TYR A 139 6.70 19.20 9.58
N PRO A 140 5.84 20.07 10.16
CA PRO A 140 4.50 20.27 9.65
C PRO A 140 4.46 20.73 8.18
N ALA A 141 5.49 21.45 7.71
CA ALA A 141 5.59 21.84 6.31
C ALA A 141 5.88 20.63 5.41
N ALA A 142 6.74 19.70 5.84
CA ALA A 142 6.97 18.44 5.13
C ALA A 142 5.72 17.56 5.14
N ALA A 143 5.00 17.51 6.26
CA ALA A 143 3.78 16.72 6.42
C ALA A 143 2.66 17.21 5.49
N ARG A 144 2.44 18.53 5.41
CA ARG A 144 1.48 19.13 4.46
C ARG A 144 1.78 18.81 2.99
N LEU A 145 3.03 18.50 2.67
CA LEU A 145 3.46 18.11 1.32
C LEU A 145 3.42 16.58 1.09
N GLY A 146 2.92 15.81 2.05
CA GLY A 146 2.82 14.35 1.93
C GLY A 146 4.16 13.61 2.03
N LEU A 147 5.19 14.23 2.61
CA LEU A 147 6.56 13.69 2.65
C LEU A 147 6.91 12.96 3.94
N GLN A 148 5.94 12.69 4.82
CA GLN A 148 6.16 12.07 6.13
C GLN A 148 6.92 10.74 6.04
N LYS A 149 6.62 9.97 4.99
CA LYS A 149 7.16 8.63 4.73
C LYS A 149 8.47 8.66 3.96
N GLU A 150 8.98 9.84 3.58
CA GLU A 150 10.27 9.91 2.93
C GLU A 150 11.39 9.55 3.90
N ASN A 151 12.34 8.73 3.44
CA ASN A 151 13.47 8.24 4.25
C ASN A 151 14.28 9.38 4.88
N ALA A 152 14.37 10.50 4.16
CA ALA A 152 14.99 11.73 4.62
C ALA A 152 14.31 12.29 5.88
N VAL A 153 12.96 12.30 5.90
CA VAL A 153 12.17 12.81 7.03
C VAL A 153 12.30 11.86 8.22
N THR A 154 12.13 10.55 8.02
CA THR A 154 12.27 9.56 9.10
C THR A 154 13.68 9.56 9.73
N THR A 155 14.71 9.75 8.90
CA THR A 155 16.10 9.90 9.34
C THR A 155 16.30 11.17 10.18
N ALA A 156 15.76 12.30 9.74
CA ALA A 156 15.83 13.56 10.46
C ALA A 156 15.14 13.47 11.83
N VAL A 157 13.93 12.90 11.89
CA VAL A 157 13.19 12.76 13.15
C VAL A 157 13.93 11.88 14.16
N GLY A 158 14.44 10.73 13.71
CA GLY A 158 15.23 9.86 14.58
C GLY A 158 16.54 10.50 15.05
N ALA A 159 17.16 11.33 14.21
CA ALA A 159 18.37 12.06 14.57
C ALA A 159 18.12 13.11 15.66
N THR A 160 16.98 13.81 15.63
CA THR A 160 16.59 14.80 16.65
C THR A 160 16.55 14.20 18.05
N ILE A 161 15.96 13.01 18.20
CA ILE A 161 15.90 12.30 19.49
C ILE A 161 17.30 12.10 20.06
N LEU A 162 18.23 11.63 19.22
CA LEU A 162 19.60 11.39 19.65
C LEU A 162 20.33 12.70 20.00
N THR A 163 20.24 13.71 19.13
CA THR A 163 20.97 14.96 19.33
C THR A 163 20.51 15.72 20.55
N ASP A 164 19.21 15.77 20.80
CA ASP A 164 18.66 16.54 21.92
C ASP A 164 18.92 15.82 23.24
N THR A 165 18.85 14.48 23.26
CA THR A 165 19.26 13.68 24.42
C THR A 165 20.74 13.92 24.76
N LEU A 166 21.62 13.93 23.76
CA LEU A 166 23.05 14.18 23.97
C LEU A 166 23.32 15.64 24.37
N ALA A 167 22.62 16.61 23.78
CA ALA A 167 22.78 18.03 24.11
C ALA A 167 22.33 18.33 25.54
N LEU A 168 21.22 17.73 25.98
CA LEU A 168 20.74 17.81 27.36
C LEU A 168 21.73 17.16 28.33
N LEU A 169 22.32 16.02 27.98
CA LEU A 169 23.35 15.38 28.80
C LEU A 169 24.55 16.32 29.00
N VAL A 170 25.00 16.99 27.93
CA VAL A 170 26.05 18.00 28.03
C VAL A 170 25.64 19.14 28.98
N LEU A 171 24.44 19.69 28.80
CA LEU A 171 23.92 20.75 29.69
C LEU A 171 23.89 20.30 31.15
N ALA A 172 23.37 19.11 31.43
CA ALA A 172 23.25 18.56 32.78
C ALA A 172 24.63 18.40 33.45
N VAL A 173 25.61 17.85 32.72
CA VAL A 173 26.98 17.69 33.22
C VAL A 173 27.61 19.06 33.51
N ILE A 174 27.53 20.00 32.57
CA ILE A 174 28.13 21.33 32.75
C ILE A 174 27.44 22.14 33.86
N ALA A 175 26.10 22.15 33.91
CA ALA A 175 25.36 22.88 34.93
C ALA A 175 25.59 22.30 36.33
N SER A 176 25.69 20.97 36.46
CA SER A 176 26.02 20.31 37.73
C SER A 176 27.45 20.62 38.20
N GLY A 177 28.42 20.61 37.28
CA GLY A 177 29.82 20.98 37.56
C GLY A 177 29.98 22.43 37.99
N ALA A 178 29.29 23.35 37.30
CA ALA A 178 29.30 24.78 37.64
C ALA A 178 28.72 25.06 39.03
N ARG A 179 27.64 24.37 39.41
CA ARG A 179 26.98 24.55 40.73
C ARG A 179 27.75 23.93 41.89
N SER A 180 28.54 22.89 41.64
CA SER A 180 29.28 22.16 42.68
C SER A 180 30.68 22.74 42.97
N GLY A 181 31.14 23.73 42.18
CA GLY A 181 32.45 24.36 42.35
C GLY A 181 33.64 23.41 42.11
N ALA A 182 33.40 22.19 41.63
CA ALA A 182 34.44 21.24 41.29
C ALA A 182 35.19 21.72 40.06
N SER A 183 36.49 21.98 40.20
CA SER A 183 37.39 22.50 39.16
C SER A 183 37.74 21.50 38.04
N GLY A 184 36.84 20.56 37.76
CA GLY A 184 36.93 19.63 36.66
C GLY A 184 35.55 19.14 36.24
N ALA A 185 35.23 19.28 34.96
CA ALA A 185 34.15 18.57 34.31
C ALA A 185 34.51 17.07 34.22
N ALA A 186 34.59 16.39 35.36
CA ALA A 186 34.70 14.94 35.38
C ALA A 186 33.36 14.40 34.87
N PHE A 187 33.38 13.77 33.69
CA PHE A 187 32.25 13.03 33.17
C PHE A 187 31.94 11.91 34.15
N ASP A 188 30.99 12.12 35.07
CA ASP A 188 30.52 11.07 35.95
C ASP A 188 29.67 10.11 35.10
N PRO A 189 30.15 8.89 34.79
CA PRO A 189 29.38 7.93 34.00
C PRO A 189 28.04 7.60 34.67
N LEU A 190 27.94 7.82 35.98
CA LEU A 190 26.71 7.66 36.75
C LEU A 190 25.62 8.66 36.34
N VAL A 191 25.96 9.85 35.85
CA VAL A 191 24.98 10.83 35.31
C VAL A 191 24.34 10.29 34.05
N LEU A 192 25.12 9.68 33.16
CA LEU A 192 24.59 9.02 31.96
C LEU A 192 23.64 7.88 32.34
N VAL A 193 24.00 7.05 33.32
CA VAL A 193 23.12 5.97 33.82
C VAL A 193 21.86 6.54 34.49
N ARG A 194 21.97 7.63 35.24
CA ARG A 194 20.84 8.28 35.94
C ARG A 194 19.84 8.96 34.99
N VAL A 195 20.25 9.38 33.80
CA VAL A 195 19.34 9.97 32.80
C VAL A 195 18.87 8.93 31.79
N ALA A 196 19.80 8.16 31.21
CA ALA A 196 19.47 7.19 30.16
C ALA A 196 18.69 5.98 30.69
N GLY A 197 18.96 5.52 31.92
CA GLY A 197 18.27 4.39 32.52
C GLY A 197 16.76 4.64 32.70
N PRO A 198 16.36 5.70 33.44
CA PRO A 198 14.96 6.06 33.59
C PRO A 198 14.27 6.40 32.27
N LEU A 199 14.95 7.08 31.34
CA LEU A 199 14.40 7.39 30.02
C LEU A 199 14.14 6.13 29.18
N ALA A 200 15.04 5.15 29.21
CA ALA A 200 14.86 3.87 28.54
C ALA A 200 13.70 3.08 29.15
N LEU A 201 13.63 3.02 30.49
CA LEU A 201 12.53 2.37 31.21
C LEU A 201 11.18 3.04 30.89
N PHE A 202 11.15 4.37 30.91
CA PHE A 202 9.97 5.15 30.53
C PHE A 202 9.55 4.88 29.08
N SER A 203 10.51 4.87 28.14
CA SER A 203 10.24 4.60 26.72
C SER A 203 9.62 3.21 26.53
N VAL A 204 10.15 2.18 27.21
CA VAL A 204 9.57 0.83 27.21
C VAL A 204 8.17 0.82 27.83
N ALA A 205 7.99 1.51 28.96
CA ALA A 205 6.69 1.59 29.64
C ALA A 205 5.63 2.27 28.77
N VAL A 206 5.96 3.35 28.06
CA VAL A 206 5.05 4.04 27.13
C VAL A 206 4.75 3.16 25.92
N LEU A 207 5.77 2.67 25.22
CA LEU A 207 5.61 1.90 23.98
C LEU A 207 4.88 0.56 24.20
N TRP A 208 4.89 0.02 25.43
CA TRP A 208 4.20 -1.23 25.75
C TRP A 208 2.86 -1.01 26.49
N GLY A 209 2.80 -0.01 27.36
CA GLY A 209 1.66 0.30 28.22
C GLY A 209 0.58 1.11 27.50
N VAL A 210 0.95 2.19 26.80
CA VAL A 210 -0.01 3.07 26.11
C VAL A 210 -0.83 2.32 25.05
N PRO A 211 -0.27 1.45 24.19
CA PRO A 211 -1.09 0.72 23.21
C PRO A 211 -2.09 -0.22 23.88
N ARG A 212 -1.75 -0.82 25.02
CA ARG A 212 -2.66 -1.70 25.77
C ARG A 212 -3.76 -0.93 26.46
N ALA A 213 -3.41 0.13 27.18
CA ALA A 213 -4.37 1.01 27.85
C ALA A 213 -5.30 1.67 26.83
N GLY A 214 -4.75 2.18 25.74
CA GLY A 214 -5.50 2.80 24.64
C GLY A 214 -6.44 1.80 23.97
N ALA A 215 -5.97 0.60 23.60
CA ALA A 215 -6.85 -0.41 23.02
C ALA A 215 -7.96 -0.86 24.00
N TRP A 216 -7.68 -0.92 25.30
CA TRP A 216 -8.71 -1.21 26.30
C TRP A 216 -9.75 -0.09 26.39
N PHE A 217 -9.30 1.17 26.48
CA PHE A 217 -10.16 2.34 26.62
C PHE A 217 -11.02 2.56 25.38
N LEU A 218 -10.41 2.53 24.19
CA LEU A 218 -11.09 2.74 22.92
C LEU A 218 -12.15 1.66 22.63
N ARG A 219 -11.98 0.43 23.15
CA ARG A 219 -12.99 -0.64 22.97
C ARG A 219 -14.14 -0.62 23.96
N ARG A 220 -13.96 -0.05 25.15
CA ARG A 220 -14.92 -0.17 26.27
C ARG A 220 -15.57 1.15 26.68
N ALA A 221 -14.85 2.26 26.55
CA ALA A 221 -15.24 3.56 27.10
C ALA A 221 -15.45 4.63 26.02
N ALA A 222 -14.76 4.52 24.88
CA ALA A 222 -14.98 5.41 23.75
C ALA A 222 -16.22 4.97 22.96
N GLN A 223 -17.35 5.61 23.22
CA GLN A 223 -18.53 5.57 22.35
C GLN A 223 -18.79 6.92 21.66
N ASP A 224 -17.99 7.93 21.97
CA ASP A 224 -18.07 9.30 21.45
C ASP A 224 -16.68 9.73 20.98
N ALA A 225 -16.60 10.21 19.75
CA ALA A 225 -15.37 10.66 19.13
C ALA A 225 -14.76 11.91 19.79
N THR A 226 -15.51 12.64 20.62
CA THR A 226 -14.97 13.69 21.50
C THR A 226 -14.14 13.10 22.64
N VAL A 227 -14.62 12.00 23.24
CA VAL A 227 -13.93 11.30 24.33
C VAL A 227 -12.64 10.66 23.83
N GLU A 228 -12.66 10.09 22.62
CA GLU A 228 -11.46 9.58 21.95
C GLU A 228 -10.39 10.66 21.80
N PHE A 229 -10.79 11.82 21.28
CA PHE A 229 -9.89 12.96 21.09
C PHE A 229 -9.28 13.45 22.42
N VAL A 230 -10.11 13.62 23.46
CA VAL A 230 -9.64 14.04 24.78
C VAL A 230 -8.71 13.00 25.41
N PHE A 231 -8.99 11.71 25.26
CA PHE A 231 -8.12 10.64 25.74
C PHE A 231 -6.74 10.70 25.10
N VAL A 232 -6.68 10.84 23.77
CA VAL A 232 -5.42 10.97 23.04
C VAL A 232 -4.62 12.16 23.57
N LEU A 233 -5.27 13.32 23.74
CA LEU A 233 -4.61 14.52 24.25
C LEU A 233 -4.10 14.33 25.69
N ALA A 234 -4.88 13.69 26.55
CA ALA A 234 -4.50 13.38 27.91
C ALA A 234 -3.26 12.48 27.97
N VAL A 235 -3.18 11.45 27.11
CA VAL A 235 -2.00 10.57 27.01
C VAL A 235 -0.75 11.36 26.61
N VAL A 236 -0.86 12.23 25.61
CA VAL A 236 0.26 13.05 25.12
C VAL A 236 0.83 13.92 26.25
N PHE A 237 -0.02 14.66 26.94
CA PHE A 237 0.44 15.53 28.03
C PHE A 237 0.88 14.75 29.26
N ALA A 238 0.26 13.61 29.58
CA ALA A 238 0.71 12.74 30.67
C ALA A 238 2.12 12.20 30.40
N CYS A 239 2.41 11.77 29.16
CA CYS A 239 3.75 11.32 28.76
C CYS A 239 4.76 12.47 28.78
N ALA A 240 4.40 13.65 28.26
CA ALA A 240 5.25 14.84 28.29
C ALA A 240 5.63 15.22 29.73
N LEU A 241 4.65 15.33 30.62
CA LEU A 241 4.86 15.63 32.05
C LEU A 241 5.70 14.56 32.76
N SER A 242 5.50 13.28 32.43
CA SER A 242 6.26 12.18 33.03
C SER A 242 7.74 12.23 32.66
N VAL A 243 8.07 12.59 31.41
CA VAL A 243 9.46 12.77 30.95
C VAL A 243 10.08 14.02 31.57
N GLU A 244 9.31 15.10 31.70
CA GLU A 244 9.77 16.33 32.37
C GLU A 244 10.17 16.06 33.82
N ALA A 245 9.41 15.22 34.54
CA ALA A 245 9.75 14.79 35.89
C ALA A 245 11.08 14.01 35.98
N LEU A 246 11.57 13.45 34.87
CA LEU A 246 12.89 12.81 34.76
C LEU A 246 14.01 13.82 34.41
N GLY A 247 13.69 15.11 34.30
CA GLY A 247 14.63 16.16 33.89
C GLY A 247 14.93 16.15 32.40
N VAL A 248 14.08 15.51 31.59
CA VAL A 248 14.21 15.41 30.13
C VAL A 248 13.17 16.30 29.46
N GLU A 249 13.44 16.78 28.24
CA GLU A 249 12.55 17.70 27.56
C GLU A 249 11.17 17.07 27.26
N PRO A 250 10.04 17.75 27.56
CA PRO A 250 8.70 17.16 27.44
C PRO A 250 8.33 16.75 26.00
N ILE A 251 9.01 17.33 25.01
CA ILE A 251 8.94 16.97 23.58
C ILE A 251 9.13 15.47 23.36
N ILE A 252 10.08 14.85 24.05
CA ILE A 252 10.39 13.43 23.90
C ILE A 252 9.20 12.57 24.37
N GLY A 253 8.54 12.98 25.46
CA GLY A 253 7.33 12.31 25.95
C GLY A 253 6.17 12.41 24.97
N ALA A 254 5.94 13.59 24.39
CA ALA A 254 4.91 13.80 23.37
C ALA A 254 5.16 12.97 22.10
N PHE A 255 6.42 12.89 21.66
CA PHE A 255 6.83 12.06 20.52
C PHE A 255 6.60 10.57 20.78
N LEU A 256 7.05 10.06 21.94
CA LEU A 256 6.86 8.64 22.31
C LEU A 256 5.38 8.27 22.45
N ALA A 257 4.55 9.19 22.96
CA ALA A 257 3.10 9.02 23.00
C ALA A 257 2.51 8.89 21.60
N GLY A 258 2.92 9.75 20.66
CA GLY A 258 2.51 9.66 19.26
C GLY A 258 2.91 8.32 18.64
N LEU A 259 4.16 7.90 18.83
CA LEU A 259 4.66 6.63 18.31
C LEU A 259 3.90 5.42 18.88
N ALA A 260 3.53 5.47 20.16
CA ALA A 260 2.74 4.42 20.79
C ALA A 260 1.28 4.40 20.30
N LEU A 261 0.71 5.56 20.00
CA LEU A 261 -0.67 5.71 19.55
C LEU A 261 -0.85 5.54 18.04
N ASN A 262 0.22 5.58 17.23
CA ASN A 262 0.19 5.47 15.76
C ASN A 262 -0.68 4.29 15.26
N ARG A 263 -0.62 3.14 15.94
CA ARG A 263 -1.42 1.95 15.59
C ARG A 263 -2.90 2.05 15.98
N LEU A 264 -3.23 2.89 16.96
CA LEU A 264 -4.59 3.09 17.46
C LEU A 264 -5.29 4.27 16.78
N VAL A 265 -4.53 5.15 16.12
CA VAL A 265 -5.03 6.32 15.39
C VAL A 265 -4.45 6.31 13.97
N PRO A 266 -4.98 5.45 13.06
CA PRO A 266 -4.47 5.34 11.69
C PRO A 266 -4.63 6.64 10.90
N GLU A 267 -3.75 6.88 9.92
CA GLU A 267 -3.68 8.12 9.11
C GLU A 267 -5.02 8.54 8.49
N GLY A 268 -5.84 7.59 8.02
CA GLY A 268 -7.14 7.86 7.38
C GLY A 268 -8.34 7.84 8.34
N SER A 269 -8.12 7.78 9.66
CA SER A 269 -9.21 7.71 10.64
C SER A 269 -9.81 9.08 10.95
N ALA A 270 -11.10 9.13 11.27
CA ALA A 270 -11.77 10.36 11.71
C ALA A 270 -11.10 11.00 12.94
N LEU A 271 -10.56 10.19 13.85
CA LEU A 271 -9.80 10.64 15.01
C LEU A 271 -8.51 11.35 14.59
N MET A 272 -7.77 10.80 13.62
CA MET A 272 -6.57 11.45 13.07
C MET A 272 -6.91 12.79 12.44
N ASN A 273 -7.99 12.88 11.65
CA ASN A 273 -8.39 14.14 11.03
C ASN A 273 -8.69 15.23 12.06
N ARG A 274 -9.36 14.88 13.17
CA ARG A 274 -9.61 15.83 14.28
C ARG A 274 -8.32 16.27 14.96
N VAL A 275 -7.43 15.32 15.24
CA VAL A 275 -6.10 15.59 15.82
C VAL A 275 -5.29 16.50 14.90
N GLY A 276 -5.15 16.13 13.63
CA GLY A 276 -4.45 16.92 12.61
C GLY A 276 -5.05 18.31 12.43
N PHE A 277 -6.38 18.44 12.41
CA PHE A 277 -7.06 19.73 12.25
C PHE A 277 -6.78 20.66 13.43
N VAL A 278 -7.01 20.21 14.67
CA VAL A 278 -6.83 21.06 15.86
C VAL A 278 -5.36 21.48 16.01
N GLY A 279 -4.43 20.55 15.81
CA GLY A 279 -3.00 20.85 15.83
C GLY A 279 -2.61 21.92 14.81
N ASN A 280 -2.91 21.67 13.53
CA ASN A 280 -2.47 22.51 12.43
C ASN A 280 -3.18 23.87 12.36
N ALA A 281 -4.44 23.94 12.79
CA ALA A 281 -5.25 25.16 12.72
C ALA A 281 -5.02 26.10 13.91
N LEU A 282 -4.74 25.54 15.10
CA LEU A 282 -4.68 26.33 16.33
C LEU A 282 -3.28 26.29 16.96
N PHE A 283 -2.86 25.13 17.48
CA PHE A 283 -1.71 25.05 18.38
C PHE A 283 -0.36 25.30 17.69
N VAL A 284 -0.15 24.75 16.48
CA VAL A 284 1.09 24.95 15.72
C VAL A 284 1.34 26.44 15.42
N PRO A 285 0.35 27.21 14.93
CA PRO A 285 0.49 28.65 14.79
C PRO A 285 0.79 29.42 16.08
N PHE A 286 0.16 29.08 17.21
CA PHE A 286 0.46 29.72 18.50
C PHE A 286 1.92 29.54 18.89
N PHE A 287 2.45 28.33 18.69
CA PHE A 287 3.87 28.06 18.92
C PHE A 287 4.79 28.89 18.02
N LEU A 288 4.51 28.96 16.71
CA LEU A 288 5.30 29.77 15.78
C LEU A 288 5.29 31.25 16.16
N LEU A 289 4.12 31.78 16.52
CA LEU A 289 3.97 33.16 16.96
C LEU A 289 4.73 33.43 18.26
N ALA A 290 4.54 32.59 19.28
CA ALA A 290 5.20 32.70 20.59
C ALA A 290 6.73 32.58 20.49
N THR A 291 7.23 31.77 19.54
CA THR A 291 8.66 31.67 19.23
C THR A 291 9.19 32.95 18.59
N GLY A 292 8.43 33.55 17.67
CA GLY A 292 8.80 34.85 17.09
C GLY A 292 8.90 35.97 18.14
N MET A 293 8.03 35.95 19.15
CA MET A 293 8.02 36.94 20.24
C MET A 293 9.24 36.88 21.16
N LEU A 294 10.08 35.84 21.08
CA LEU A 294 11.35 35.76 21.81
C LEU A 294 12.44 36.64 21.18
N VAL A 295 12.29 37.04 19.93
CA VAL A 295 13.31 37.79 19.20
C VAL A 295 13.35 39.22 19.71
N ASP A 296 14.50 39.65 20.23
CA ASP A 296 14.77 41.03 20.62
C ASP A 296 15.64 41.73 19.57
N LEU A 297 15.03 42.67 18.82
CA LEU A 297 15.72 43.47 17.81
C LEU A 297 16.48 44.65 18.43
N GLY A 298 16.07 45.13 19.61
CA GLY A 298 16.70 46.25 20.30
C GLY A 298 18.14 45.95 20.72
N ALA A 299 18.39 44.69 21.12
CA ALA A 299 19.71 44.14 21.44
C ALA A 299 20.74 44.28 20.29
N PHE A 300 20.29 44.44 19.04
CA PHE A 300 21.15 44.58 17.86
C PHE A 300 21.27 46.01 17.33
N VAL A 301 20.50 46.94 17.88
CA VAL A 301 20.39 48.33 17.40
C VAL A 301 20.97 49.32 18.40
N SER A 302 20.81 49.08 19.71
CA SER A 302 21.17 50.06 20.75
C SER A 302 21.95 49.39 21.90
N GLY A 303 23.23 49.75 22.07
CA GLY A 303 24.05 49.28 23.18
C GLY A 303 25.54 49.63 23.03
N PRO A 304 26.33 49.60 24.12
CA PRO A 304 27.76 49.92 24.09
C PRO A 304 28.61 48.89 23.30
N ASP A 305 28.09 47.67 23.06
CA ASP A 305 28.81 46.54 22.44
C ASP A 305 28.16 45.99 21.16
N VAL A 306 27.38 46.81 20.43
CA VAL A 306 26.61 46.36 19.23
C VAL A 306 27.49 45.64 18.20
N ALA A 307 28.70 46.15 17.93
CA ALA A 307 29.62 45.52 16.96
C ALA A 307 30.06 44.12 17.40
N ARG A 308 30.29 43.90 18.71
CA ARG A 308 30.63 42.60 19.28
C ARG A 308 29.42 41.65 19.21
N SER A 309 28.22 42.13 19.54
CA SER A 309 26.99 41.32 19.45
C SER A 309 26.70 40.86 18.02
N TRP A 310 26.91 41.71 17.02
CA TRP A 310 26.79 41.34 15.60
C TRP A 310 27.86 40.33 15.17
N ALA A 311 29.11 40.50 15.59
CA ALA A 311 30.18 39.56 15.29
C ALA A 311 29.92 38.17 15.91
N VAL A 312 29.50 38.13 17.18
CA VAL A 312 29.13 36.90 17.89
C VAL A 312 27.94 36.23 17.22
N ALA A 313 26.86 36.97 16.94
CA ALA A 313 25.68 36.44 16.25
C ALA A 313 26.01 35.90 14.85
N GLY A 314 26.79 36.65 14.07
CA GLY A 314 27.22 36.23 12.73
C GLY A 314 28.08 34.96 12.76
N ALA A 315 29.00 34.86 13.73
CA ALA A 315 29.82 33.67 13.93
C ALA A 315 28.98 32.45 14.35
N MET A 316 28.04 32.62 15.28
CA MET A 316 27.13 31.55 15.73
C MET A 316 26.21 31.08 14.60
N VAL A 317 25.53 31.99 13.91
CA VAL A 317 24.66 31.68 12.77
C VAL A 317 25.45 31.00 11.66
N GLY A 318 26.57 31.59 11.25
CA GLY A 318 27.38 31.07 10.15
C GLY A 318 27.93 29.68 10.44
N SER A 319 28.49 29.46 11.64
CA SER A 319 29.03 28.16 12.05
C SER A 319 27.94 27.10 12.17
N LEU A 320 26.76 27.42 12.72
CA LEU A 320 25.64 26.49 12.81
C LEU A 320 25.12 26.10 11.42
N LEU A 321 24.85 27.09 10.55
CA LEU A 321 24.37 26.83 9.19
C LEU A 321 25.38 25.99 8.39
N PHE A 322 26.67 26.30 8.53
CA PHE A 322 27.74 25.55 7.88
C PHE A 322 27.82 24.10 8.38
N THR A 323 27.84 23.89 9.70
CA THR A 323 28.01 22.56 10.28
C THR A 323 26.78 21.67 10.06
N LYS A 324 25.57 22.18 10.28
CA LYS A 324 24.32 21.45 9.99
C LYS A 324 24.18 21.18 8.48
N GLY A 325 24.52 22.15 7.65
CA GLY A 325 24.53 22.00 6.19
C GLY A 325 25.52 20.94 5.74
N ALA A 326 26.74 20.92 6.29
CA ALA A 326 27.75 19.92 6.01
C ALA A 326 27.31 18.51 6.44
N ALA A 327 26.73 18.37 7.64
CA ALA A 327 26.17 17.11 8.11
C ALA A 327 25.06 16.59 7.18
N ALA A 328 24.16 17.48 6.74
CA ALA A 328 23.10 17.13 5.81
C ALA A 328 23.62 16.78 4.42
N TRP A 329 24.60 17.52 3.87
CA TRP A 329 25.20 17.21 2.56
C TRP A 329 25.98 15.90 2.56
N ALA A 330 26.59 15.52 3.68
CA ALA A 330 27.27 14.24 3.84
C ALA A 330 26.33 13.02 3.72
N THR A 331 25.02 13.21 3.89
CA THR A 331 24.02 12.14 3.67
C THR A 331 23.95 11.66 2.22
N ARG A 332 24.38 12.47 1.24
CA ARG A 332 24.39 12.07 -0.18
C ARG A 332 25.34 10.92 -0.46
N PRO A 333 26.66 11.04 -0.19
CA PRO A 333 27.56 9.90 -0.36
C PRO A 333 27.28 8.79 0.65
N ALA A 334 26.84 9.11 1.88
CA ALA A 334 26.64 8.11 2.92
C ALA A 334 25.40 7.23 2.72
N PHE A 335 24.28 7.82 2.25
CA PHE A 335 22.98 7.16 2.17
C PHE A 335 22.39 7.11 0.75
N GLY A 336 23.08 7.68 -0.25
CA GLY A 336 22.60 7.75 -1.62
C GLY A 336 21.51 8.78 -1.87
N TYR A 337 21.36 9.77 -0.97
CA TYR A 337 20.34 10.82 -1.09
C TYR A 337 20.60 11.75 -2.28
N THR A 338 19.51 12.20 -2.88
CA THR A 338 19.48 13.28 -3.87
C THR A 338 19.79 14.63 -3.21
N ALA A 339 20.09 15.64 -4.02
CA ALA A 339 20.33 16.98 -3.52
C ALA A 339 19.10 17.58 -2.82
N ASP A 340 17.89 17.25 -3.28
CA ASP A 340 16.66 17.74 -2.64
C ASP A 340 16.34 17.00 -1.34
N GLU A 341 16.61 15.69 -1.24
CA GLU A 341 16.52 14.96 0.03
C GLU A 341 17.52 15.50 1.06
N ALA A 342 18.77 15.77 0.65
CA ALA A 342 19.76 16.38 1.56
C ALA A 342 19.35 17.79 2.02
N ARG A 343 18.76 18.61 1.13
CA ARG A 343 18.18 19.92 1.49
C ARG A 343 16.98 19.79 2.42
N LEU A 344 16.14 18.77 2.23
CA LEU A 344 15.01 18.47 3.09
C LEU A 344 15.48 18.13 4.51
N VAL A 345 16.46 17.23 4.64
CA VAL A 345 17.08 16.88 5.92
C VAL A 345 17.72 18.11 6.59
N PHE A 346 18.42 18.94 5.82
CA PHE A 346 18.98 20.20 6.34
C PHE A 346 17.90 21.13 6.87
N GLY A 347 16.84 21.36 6.10
CA GLY A 347 15.73 22.22 6.50
C GLY A 347 14.99 21.73 7.74
N LEU A 348 14.91 20.41 7.95
CA LEU A 348 14.29 19.81 9.13
C LEU A 348 15.16 19.91 10.39
N THR A 349 16.49 19.94 10.24
CA THR A 349 17.44 19.85 11.37
C THR A 349 18.21 21.13 11.68
N VAL A 350 18.02 22.17 10.89
CA VAL A 350 18.60 23.50 11.13
C VAL A 350 17.86 24.32 12.20
N PRO A 351 16.52 24.31 12.33
CA PRO A 351 15.83 25.19 13.27
C PRO A 351 16.23 24.93 14.72
N GLN A 352 16.51 26.00 15.45
CA GLN A 352 16.70 26.00 16.90
C GLN A 352 15.44 26.53 17.57
N ALA A 353 15.13 26.11 18.81
CA ALA A 353 13.92 26.57 19.50
C ALA A 353 14.12 26.70 21.02
N ALA A 354 13.05 26.41 21.78
CA ALA A 354 12.98 26.65 23.23
C ALA A 354 14.10 25.96 24.01
N ALA A 355 14.47 24.72 23.67
CA ALA A 355 15.56 23.97 24.32
C ALA A 355 16.89 24.72 24.27
N THR A 356 17.23 25.22 23.07
CA THR A 356 18.45 25.97 22.79
C THR A 356 18.52 27.23 23.66
N LEU A 357 17.41 27.98 23.74
CA LEU A 357 17.34 29.18 24.56
C LEU A 357 17.38 28.86 26.06
N ALA A 358 16.71 27.80 26.50
CA ALA A 358 16.74 27.36 27.89
C ALA A 358 18.16 26.96 28.33
N ALA A 359 18.89 26.21 27.49
CA ALA A 359 20.28 25.85 27.75
C ALA A 359 21.18 27.10 27.87
N VAL A 360 20.96 28.10 27.03
CA VAL A 360 21.71 29.37 27.08
C VAL A 360 21.35 30.18 28.31
N LEU A 361 20.07 30.27 28.69
CA LEU A 361 19.64 30.93 29.92
C LEU A 361 20.26 30.28 31.16
N VAL A 362 20.26 28.94 31.24
CA VAL A 362 20.97 28.22 32.32
C VAL A 362 22.46 28.53 32.29
N GLY A 363 23.08 28.61 31.10
CA GLY A 363 24.47 29.02 30.94
C GLY A 363 24.74 30.45 31.44
N VAL A 364 23.81 31.38 31.25
CA VAL A 364 23.89 32.74 31.81
C VAL A 364 23.73 32.71 33.32
N GLU A 365 22.75 31.97 33.85
CA GLU A 365 22.48 31.85 35.29
C GLU A 365 23.67 31.29 36.08
N VAL A 366 24.37 30.31 35.52
CA VAL A 366 25.57 29.71 36.13
C VAL A 366 26.87 30.47 35.78
N GLY A 367 26.76 31.63 35.12
CA GLY A 367 27.88 32.55 34.85
C GLY A 367 28.82 32.10 33.72
N LEU A 368 28.41 31.16 32.87
CA LEU A 368 29.19 30.66 31.74
C LEU A 368 29.00 31.47 30.46
N PHE A 369 27.84 32.12 30.29
CA PHE A 369 27.51 32.94 29.13
C PHE A 369 27.23 34.39 29.49
N ASP A 370 27.60 35.30 28.59
CA ASP A 370 27.31 36.72 28.69
C ASP A 370 26.10 37.11 27.81
N ALA A 371 25.70 38.39 27.89
CA ALA A 371 24.59 38.92 27.11
C ALA A 371 24.82 38.81 25.59
N ALA A 372 26.08 38.81 25.13
CA ALA A 372 26.39 38.70 23.71
C ALA A 372 26.05 37.29 23.18
N ILE A 373 26.31 36.23 23.95
CA ILE A 373 25.93 34.86 23.60
C ILE A 373 24.42 34.65 23.67
N LEU A 374 23.74 35.25 24.66
CA LEU A 374 22.29 35.22 24.73
C LEU A 374 21.66 35.87 23.48
N ASN A 375 22.09 37.09 23.15
CA ASN A 375 21.60 37.82 21.98
C ASN A 375 21.95 37.06 20.69
N GLY A 376 23.19 36.58 20.56
CA GLY A 376 23.61 35.75 19.43
C GLY A 376 22.79 34.48 19.26
N THR A 377 22.39 33.83 20.36
CA THR A 377 21.47 32.68 20.35
C THR A 377 20.09 33.08 19.84
N ILE A 378 19.57 34.22 20.28
CA ILE A 378 18.26 34.73 19.83
C ILE A 378 18.29 34.99 18.31
N ALA A 379 19.34 35.62 17.79
CA ALA A 379 19.52 35.80 16.35
C ALA A 379 19.66 34.45 15.61
N MET A 380 20.39 33.50 16.18
CA MET A 380 20.53 32.16 15.63
C MET A 380 19.19 31.43 15.54
N VAL A 381 18.38 31.45 16.60
CA VAL A 381 17.02 30.91 16.62
C VAL A 381 16.18 31.57 15.53
N MET A 382 16.18 32.91 15.43
CA MET A 382 15.43 33.64 14.40
C MET A 382 15.81 33.20 12.98
N VAL A 383 17.12 33.22 12.65
CA VAL A 383 17.59 32.90 11.29
C VAL A 383 17.29 31.45 10.94
N THR A 384 17.54 30.52 11.87
CA THR A 384 17.33 29.09 11.61
C THR A 384 15.85 28.73 11.48
N CYS A 385 14.97 29.35 12.28
CA CYS A 385 13.52 29.21 12.18
C CYS A 385 12.95 29.79 10.87
N LEU A 386 13.63 30.74 10.25
CA LEU A 386 13.27 31.27 8.93
C LEU A 386 13.76 30.34 7.81
N VAL A 387 15.03 29.92 7.89
CA VAL A 387 15.71 29.12 6.87
C VAL A 387 15.10 27.71 6.76
N GLY A 388 14.80 27.06 7.90
CA GLY A 388 14.35 25.66 7.92
C GLY A 388 13.05 25.40 7.14
N PRO A 389 11.91 26.02 7.52
CA PRO A 389 10.65 25.84 6.80
C PRO A 389 10.74 26.24 5.32
N TRP A 390 11.52 27.28 4.98
CA TRP A 390 11.75 27.67 3.59
C TRP A 390 12.50 26.59 2.79
N LEU A 391 13.53 25.98 3.36
CA LEU A 391 14.24 24.85 2.73
C LEU A 391 13.33 23.63 2.58
N VAL A 392 12.55 23.30 3.61
CA VAL A 392 11.63 22.17 3.59
C VAL A 392 10.53 22.36 2.54
N GLU A 393 9.90 23.53 2.47
CA GLU A 393 8.87 23.77 1.45
C GLU A 393 9.44 23.79 0.03
N SER A 394 10.60 24.41 -0.18
CA SER A 394 11.20 24.52 -1.51
C SER A 394 11.73 23.18 -2.04
N ALA A 395 12.43 22.40 -1.20
CA ALA A 395 12.89 21.06 -1.57
C ALA A 395 11.74 20.06 -1.60
N GLY A 396 10.84 20.15 -0.63
CA GLY A 396 9.68 19.28 -0.51
C GLY A 396 8.73 19.38 -1.68
N ARG A 397 8.43 20.59 -2.18
CA ARG A 397 7.62 20.77 -3.40
C ARG A 397 8.24 20.07 -4.61
N ARG A 398 9.57 20.17 -4.79
CA ARG A 398 10.27 19.49 -5.90
C ARG A 398 10.22 17.97 -5.75
N LEU A 399 10.40 17.46 -4.54
CA LEU A 399 10.29 16.02 -4.25
C LEU A 399 8.87 15.51 -4.47
N ALA A 400 7.86 16.22 -3.98
CA ALA A 400 6.44 15.90 -4.19
C ALA A 400 6.07 15.88 -5.68
N LEU A 401 6.45 16.92 -6.45
CA LEU A 401 6.22 16.96 -7.89
C LEU A 401 6.94 15.84 -8.64
N THR A 402 8.15 15.48 -8.22
CA THR A 402 8.90 14.36 -8.81
C THR A 402 8.25 13.02 -8.46
N ALA A 403 7.74 12.88 -7.23
CA ALA A 403 6.98 11.71 -6.79
C ALA A 403 5.69 11.58 -7.60
N GLU A 404 4.89 12.64 -7.71
CA GLU A 404 3.70 12.71 -8.55
C GLU A 404 3.99 12.42 -10.02
N SER A 405 5.05 13.01 -10.58
CA SER A 405 5.44 12.76 -11.98
C SER A 405 5.85 11.30 -12.19
N ARG A 406 6.63 10.70 -11.28
CA ARG A 406 6.94 9.26 -11.33
C ARG A 406 5.68 8.41 -11.18
N ALA A 407 4.72 8.85 -10.37
CA ALA A 407 3.46 8.15 -10.16
C ALA A 407 2.51 8.28 -11.36
N ALA A 408 2.53 9.41 -12.07
CA ALA A 408 1.75 9.67 -13.28
C ALA A 408 2.34 8.98 -14.52
N HIS A 409 3.68 8.81 -14.56
CA HIS A 409 4.38 8.02 -15.57
C HIS A 409 4.52 6.55 -15.18
N ALA A 410 4.07 6.15 -13.98
CA ALA A 410 3.85 4.74 -13.69
C ALA A 410 2.68 4.29 -14.57
N PRO A 411 2.75 3.11 -15.20
CA PRO A 411 1.69 2.66 -16.10
C PRO A 411 0.34 2.70 -15.37
N LEU A 412 -0.67 3.35 -15.98
CA LEU A 412 -2.06 3.48 -15.46
C LEU A 412 -2.66 2.15 -14.99
N ALA A 413 -2.12 1.02 -15.45
CA ALA A 413 -2.41 -0.34 -15.00
C ALA A 413 -2.07 -0.63 -13.52
N ARG A 414 -1.22 0.17 -12.86
CA ARG A 414 -0.73 -0.11 -11.50
C ARG A 414 -1.61 0.41 -10.36
N ARG A 415 -2.59 1.27 -10.63
CA ARG A 415 -3.45 1.88 -9.58
C ARG A 415 -4.85 1.28 -9.61
N PRO A 416 -5.30 0.62 -8.53
CA PRO A 416 -6.57 -0.09 -8.54
C PRO A 416 -7.76 0.89 -8.50
N ARG A 417 -8.55 0.95 -9.56
CA ARG A 417 -9.89 1.56 -9.55
C ARG A 417 -10.87 0.52 -9.04
N LEU A 418 -11.46 0.78 -7.88
CA LEU A 418 -12.29 -0.19 -7.16
C LEU A 418 -13.77 -0.02 -7.53
N LEU A 419 -14.38 -1.12 -7.95
CA LEU A 419 -15.83 -1.30 -7.98
C LEU A 419 -16.21 -2.25 -6.86
N VAL A 420 -17.17 -1.89 -6.02
CA VAL A 420 -17.56 -2.66 -4.83
C VAL A 420 -19.01 -3.08 -4.98
N SER A 421 -19.27 -4.38 -5.03
CA SER A 421 -20.63 -4.92 -5.08
C SER A 421 -21.25 -4.99 -3.69
N LEU A 422 -22.35 -4.26 -3.49
CA LEU A 422 -23.12 -4.24 -2.25
C LEU A 422 -24.49 -4.89 -2.48
N SER A 423 -24.65 -6.10 -1.96
CA SER A 423 -25.86 -6.91 -2.17
C SER A 423 -26.54 -7.32 -0.86
N ASN A 424 -25.77 -7.40 0.25
CA ASN A 424 -26.26 -7.87 1.54
C ASN A 424 -25.96 -6.82 2.63
N PRO A 425 -26.99 -6.29 3.33
CA PRO A 425 -26.82 -5.34 4.42
C PRO A 425 -25.83 -5.79 5.50
N ALA A 426 -25.84 -7.08 5.84
CA ALA A 426 -25.00 -7.61 6.93
C ALA A 426 -23.50 -7.61 6.62
N SER A 427 -23.12 -7.47 5.35
CA SER A 427 -21.71 -7.48 4.91
C SER A 427 -21.25 -6.15 4.32
N VAL A 428 -22.11 -5.12 4.25
CA VAL A 428 -21.77 -3.83 3.61
C VAL A 428 -20.55 -3.20 4.29
N GLU A 429 -20.59 -3.03 5.60
CA GLU A 429 -19.50 -2.39 6.36
C GLU A 429 -18.20 -3.15 6.18
N ALA A 430 -18.20 -4.48 6.35
CA ALA A 430 -16.98 -5.29 6.22
C ALA A 430 -16.36 -5.25 4.81
N ILE A 431 -17.19 -5.28 3.76
CA ILE A 431 -16.72 -5.20 2.37
C ILE A 431 -16.22 -3.79 2.06
N LEU A 432 -16.90 -2.77 2.57
CA LEU A 432 -16.51 -1.38 2.38
C LEU A 432 -15.24 -1.03 3.13
N ASP A 433 -15.05 -1.51 4.36
CA ASP A 433 -13.81 -1.39 5.12
C ASP A 433 -12.65 -2.05 4.39
N LEU A 434 -12.87 -3.24 3.81
CA LEU A 434 -11.88 -3.87 2.93
C LEU A 434 -11.60 -3.01 1.69
N ALA A 435 -12.62 -2.42 1.07
CA ALA A 435 -12.45 -1.58 -0.10
C ALA A 435 -11.70 -0.28 0.23
N LEU A 436 -12.01 0.37 1.35
CA LEU A 436 -11.30 1.53 1.89
C LEU A 436 -9.85 1.17 2.21
N LEU A 437 -9.62 0.02 2.84
CA LEU A 437 -8.29 -0.51 3.07
C LEU A 437 -7.57 -0.90 1.79
N ALA A 438 -8.27 -1.31 0.72
CA ALA A 438 -7.68 -1.66 -0.58
C ALA A 438 -7.38 -0.43 -1.43
N HIS A 439 -8.13 0.66 -1.21
CA HIS A 439 -8.03 1.92 -1.93
C HIS A 439 -6.67 2.57 -1.68
N GLU A 440 -6.07 3.10 -2.75
CA GLU A 440 -4.91 3.98 -2.61
C GLU A 440 -5.42 5.41 -2.45
N PRO A 441 -4.94 6.18 -1.46
CA PRO A 441 -5.42 7.52 -1.19
C PRO A 441 -5.08 8.44 -2.37
N ASP A 442 -6.03 8.58 -3.28
CA ASP A 442 -6.00 9.50 -4.41
C ASP A 442 -7.37 10.19 -4.47
N PRO A 443 -7.45 11.48 -4.12
CA PRO A 443 -8.69 12.25 -4.13
C PRO A 443 -9.41 12.25 -5.49
N ALA A 444 -8.69 11.94 -6.58
CA ALA A 444 -9.24 11.93 -7.94
C ALA A 444 -9.90 10.59 -8.33
N THR A 445 -9.78 9.54 -7.53
CA THR A 445 -10.36 8.22 -7.84
C THR A 445 -11.40 7.80 -6.80
N PRO A 446 -12.71 7.99 -7.04
CA PRO A 446 -13.72 7.51 -6.11
C PRO A 446 -13.81 5.98 -6.09
N ILE A 447 -14.23 5.42 -4.96
CA ILE A 447 -14.69 4.03 -4.90
C ILE A 447 -16.08 4.00 -5.54
N VAL A 448 -16.29 3.15 -6.53
CA VAL A 448 -17.62 2.97 -7.12
C VAL A 448 -18.34 1.89 -6.33
N ALA A 449 -19.43 2.22 -5.65
CA ALA A 449 -20.28 1.24 -4.97
C ALA A 449 -21.45 0.90 -5.88
N VAL A 450 -21.62 -0.37 -6.23
CA VAL A 450 -22.68 -0.84 -7.12
C VAL A 450 -23.63 -1.80 -6.40
N THR A 451 -24.92 -1.60 -6.61
CA THR A 451 -25.95 -2.57 -6.25
C THR A 451 -26.72 -2.98 -7.49
N VAL A 452 -26.96 -4.29 -7.66
CA VAL A 452 -27.72 -4.83 -8.78
C VAL A 452 -29.09 -5.25 -8.27
N VAL A 453 -30.11 -4.71 -8.91
CA VAL A 453 -31.50 -4.92 -8.55
C VAL A 453 -32.22 -5.76 -9.60
N ASP A 454 -32.96 -6.76 -9.15
CA ASP A 454 -33.77 -7.61 -10.04
C ASP A 454 -35.07 -6.90 -10.42
N ARG A 455 -35.57 -7.17 -11.63
CA ARG A 455 -36.83 -6.61 -12.17
C ARG A 455 -38.06 -7.44 -11.78
N GLY A 456 -38.06 -7.97 -10.56
CA GLY A 456 -39.11 -8.84 -10.04
C GLY A 456 -40.45 -8.13 -9.82
N ALA A 457 -41.30 -8.71 -8.98
CA ALA A 457 -42.69 -8.27 -8.79
C ALA A 457 -42.84 -6.84 -8.20
N ASP A 458 -41.84 -6.32 -7.50
CA ASP A 458 -41.84 -4.96 -6.93
C ASP A 458 -40.47 -4.26 -7.15
N PRO A 459 -40.24 -3.67 -8.33
CA PRO A 459 -38.96 -3.06 -8.68
C PRO A 459 -38.68 -1.77 -7.90
N GLU A 460 -39.71 -1.05 -7.45
CA GLU A 460 -39.55 0.20 -6.70
C GLU A 460 -39.04 -0.07 -5.29
N ALA A 461 -39.59 -1.07 -4.60
CA ALA A 461 -39.14 -1.44 -3.27
C ALA A 461 -37.69 -1.96 -3.27
N GLU A 462 -37.32 -2.73 -4.28
CA GLU A 462 -35.97 -3.26 -4.43
C GLU A 462 -34.95 -2.15 -4.80
N VAL A 463 -35.32 -1.18 -5.64
CA VAL A 463 -34.48 0.01 -5.90
C VAL A 463 -34.30 0.82 -4.62
N ALA A 464 -35.38 1.08 -3.87
CA ALA A 464 -35.31 1.81 -2.60
C ALA A 464 -34.42 1.09 -1.57
N ARG A 465 -34.42 -0.25 -1.55
CA ARG A 465 -33.49 -1.05 -0.73
C ARG A 465 -32.05 -0.87 -1.17
N GLY A 466 -31.78 -0.92 -2.48
CA GLY A 466 -30.47 -0.67 -3.06
C GLY A 466 -29.94 0.72 -2.74
N GLU A 467 -30.77 1.76 -2.86
CA GLU A 467 -30.42 3.14 -2.52
C GLU A 467 -30.10 3.31 -1.04
N ARG A 468 -30.81 2.64 -0.13
CA ARG A 468 -30.48 2.65 1.31
C ARG A 468 -29.11 2.02 1.58
N LEU A 469 -28.77 0.92 0.92
CA LEU A 469 -27.46 0.26 1.06
C LEU A 469 -26.33 1.17 0.55
N LEU A 470 -26.53 1.80 -0.61
CA LEU A 470 -25.57 2.73 -1.18
C LEU A 470 -25.42 4.00 -0.34
N SER A 471 -26.52 4.51 0.22
CA SER A 471 -26.50 5.67 1.12
C SER A 471 -25.70 5.39 2.38
N ALA A 472 -25.88 4.21 2.99
CA ALA A 472 -25.09 3.78 4.14
C ALA A 472 -23.59 3.70 3.78
N ALA A 473 -23.25 3.18 2.60
CA ALA A 473 -21.87 3.13 2.14
C ALA A 473 -21.26 4.52 1.91
N VAL A 474 -22.01 5.47 1.35
CA VAL A 474 -21.56 6.86 1.17
C VAL A 474 -21.31 7.53 2.53
N VAL A 475 -22.21 7.37 3.49
CA VAL A 475 -22.05 7.94 4.84
C VAL A 475 -20.86 7.33 5.56
N HIS A 476 -20.68 6.01 5.47
CA HIS A 476 -19.57 5.30 6.09
C HIS A 476 -18.21 5.75 5.52
N ALA A 477 -18.10 5.83 4.19
CA ALA A 477 -16.88 6.26 3.52
C ALA A 477 -16.59 7.76 3.70
N ALA A 478 -17.61 8.59 3.88
CA ALA A 478 -17.43 10.00 4.24
C ALA A 478 -16.70 10.17 5.59
N GLY A 479 -16.86 9.22 6.52
CA GLY A 479 -16.08 9.19 7.76
C GLY A 479 -14.57 8.98 7.56
N ALA A 480 -14.17 8.48 6.39
CA ALA A 480 -12.78 8.26 5.99
C ALA A 480 -12.31 9.26 4.90
N ASP A 481 -13.12 10.28 4.58
CA ASP A 481 -12.88 11.26 3.51
C ASP A 481 -12.60 10.62 2.12
N VAL A 482 -13.14 9.41 1.87
CA VAL A 482 -13.02 8.73 0.57
C VAL A 482 -14.31 8.94 -0.22
N PRO A 483 -14.25 9.57 -1.42
CA PRO A 483 -15.44 9.77 -2.22
C PRO A 483 -15.97 8.43 -2.74
N VAL A 484 -17.25 8.16 -2.50
CA VAL A 484 -17.96 7.00 -3.04
C VAL A 484 -18.94 7.45 -4.11
N LEU A 485 -18.87 6.81 -5.28
CA LEU A 485 -19.84 6.99 -6.36
C LEU A 485 -20.89 5.86 -6.27
N PRO A 486 -22.11 6.13 -5.79
CA PRO A 486 -23.17 5.14 -5.73
C PRO A 486 -23.74 4.86 -7.13
N LEU A 487 -23.93 3.58 -7.45
CA LEU A 487 -24.41 3.13 -8.74
C LEU A 487 -25.49 2.05 -8.58
N VAL A 488 -26.70 2.33 -9.05
CA VAL A 488 -27.77 1.34 -9.14
C VAL A 488 -27.79 0.76 -10.56
N ARG A 489 -27.91 -0.57 -10.68
CA ARG A 489 -28.06 -1.27 -11.97
C ARG A 489 -29.27 -2.17 -11.93
N SER A 490 -30.16 -2.04 -12.92
CA SER A 490 -31.35 -2.89 -13.07
C SER A 490 -31.14 -3.87 -14.23
N GLU A 491 -30.74 -5.09 -13.91
CA GLU A 491 -30.48 -6.16 -14.88
C GLU A 491 -30.83 -7.53 -14.29
N ALA A 492 -31.40 -8.42 -15.11
CA ALA A 492 -31.76 -9.77 -14.68
C ALA A 492 -30.54 -10.70 -14.43
N ASN A 493 -29.37 -10.38 -14.99
CA ASN A 493 -28.13 -11.12 -14.73
C ASN A 493 -27.15 -10.24 -13.94
N VAL A 494 -26.99 -10.56 -12.66
CA VAL A 494 -26.09 -9.86 -11.74
C VAL A 494 -24.64 -9.85 -12.22
N ALA A 495 -24.15 -10.96 -12.79
CA ALA A 495 -22.75 -11.04 -13.23
C ALA A 495 -22.47 -10.08 -14.39
N ARG A 496 -23.41 -10.00 -15.34
CA ARG A 496 -23.33 -9.10 -16.49
C ARG A 496 -23.40 -7.64 -16.10
N ALA A 497 -24.27 -7.33 -15.14
CA ALA A 497 -24.40 -5.99 -14.59
C ALA A 497 -23.10 -5.51 -13.95
N LEU A 498 -22.46 -6.39 -13.16
CA LEU A 498 -21.19 -6.10 -12.51
C LEU A 498 -20.03 -5.96 -13.52
N ALA A 499 -19.94 -6.85 -14.52
CA ALA A 499 -18.92 -6.75 -15.56
C ALA A 499 -19.07 -5.48 -16.41
N ARG A 500 -20.31 -5.11 -16.74
CA ARG A 500 -20.63 -3.88 -17.47
C ARG A 500 -20.30 -2.65 -16.64
N ALA A 501 -20.70 -2.62 -15.37
CA ALA A 501 -20.35 -1.54 -14.45
C ALA A 501 -18.83 -1.39 -14.32
N ALA A 502 -18.09 -2.50 -14.23
CA ALA A 502 -16.62 -2.47 -14.19
C ALA A 502 -16.03 -1.83 -15.46
N THR A 503 -16.58 -2.17 -16.62
CA THR A 503 -16.14 -1.61 -17.90
C THR A 503 -16.48 -0.12 -18.03
N GLU A 504 -17.71 0.27 -17.70
CA GLU A 504 -18.22 1.66 -17.79
C GLU A 504 -17.45 2.62 -16.87
N THR A 505 -17.11 2.15 -15.66
CA THR A 505 -16.33 2.92 -14.68
C THR A 505 -14.82 2.76 -14.82
N ARG A 506 -14.39 1.92 -15.77
CA ARG A 506 -12.98 1.52 -15.97
C ARG A 506 -12.36 0.98 -14.68
N ALA A 507 -13.13 0.25 -13.89
CA ALA A 507 -12.65 -0.42 -12.70
C ALA A 507 -11.63 -1.49 -13.10
N THR A 508 -10.47 -1.48 -12.43
CA THR A 508 -9.43 -2.50 -12.63
C THR A 508 -9.63 -3.67 -11.67
N THR A 509 -10.34 -3.44 -10.55
CA THR A 509 -10.61 -4.44 -9.52
C THR A 509 -12.06 -4.34 -9.05
N LEU A 510 -12.76 -5.47 -9.10
CA LEU A 510 -14.09 -5.66 -8.54
C LEU A 510 -13.97 -6.36 -7.17
N VAL A 511 -14.54 -5.77 -6.13
CA VAL A 511 -14.60 -6.33 -4.78
C VAL A 511 -16.02 -6.83 -4.51
N MET A 512 -16.14 -8.06 -4.01
CA MET A 512 -17.45 -8.66 -3.70
C MET A 512 -17.39 -9.54 -2.45
N GLY A 513 -18.52 -9.59 -1.73
CA GLY A 513 -18.69 -10.49 -0.60
C GLY A 513 -19.00 -11.92 -1.03
N TRP A 514 -18.57 -12.89 -0.20
CA TRP A 514 -18.92 -14.30 -0.33
C TRP A 514 -19.32 -14.89 1.02
N ASP A 515 -20.43 -15.61 1.00
CA ASP A 515 -21.07 -16.24 2.15
C ASP A 515 -20.55 -17.66 2.43
N GLY A 516 -19.73 -18.23 1.55
CA GLY A 516 -19.11 -19.55 1.75
C GLY A 516 -20.07 -20.75 1.62
N SER A 517 -21.37 -20.53 1.38
CA SER A 517 -22.39 -21.59 1.38
C SER A 517 -22.83 -21.98 -0.04
N ALA A 518 -22.62 -23.25 -0.40
CA ALA A 518 -23.20 -23.84 -1.60
C ALA A 518 -24.13 -24.98 -1.18
N THR A 519 -25.44 -24.70 -1.13
CA THR A 519 -26.47 -25.74 -1.06
C THR A 519 -26.40 -26.58 -2.34
N ALA A 520 -26.68 -27.88 -2.27
CA ALA A 520 -26.50 -28.85 -3.35
C ALA A 520 -27.16 -28.45 -4.70
N GLU A 521 -28.24 -27.67 -4.69
CA GLU A 521 -28.91 -27.15 -5.89
C GLU A 521 -28.10 -26.10 -6.67
N ARG A 522 -27.16 -25.38 -6.02
CA ARG A 522 -26.29 -24.37 -6.66
C ARG A 522 -25.08 -24.97 -7.40
N LEU A 523 -24.89 -26.29 -7.36
CA LEU A 523 -23.79 -26.99 -8.06
C LEU A 523 -24.04 -27.14 -9.57
N LEU A 524 -25.30 -27.13 -9.99
CA LEU A 524 -25.70 -27.32 -11.39
C LEU A 524 -25.65 -26.03 -12.22
N PHE A 525 -25.69 -24.87 -11.55
CA PHE A 525 -25.63 -23.55 -12.17
C PHE A 525 -24.56 -22.73 -11.44
N GLY A 526 -23.36 -22.58 -12.03
CA GLY A 526 -22.22 -21.92 -11.39
C GLY A 526 -22.58 -20.64 -10.62
N THR A 527 -21.87 -20.40 -9.50
CA THR A 527 -22.17 -19.32 -8.56
C THR A 527 -21.99 -17.94 -9.20
N ILE A 528 -22.57 -16.88 -8.63
CA ILE A 528 -22.44 -15.50 -9.14
C ILE A 528 -20.95 -15.11 -9.33
N PRO A 529 -20.02 -15.37 -8.38
CA PRO A 529 -18.59 -15.17 -8.59
C PRO A 529 -18.05 -15.88 -9.84
N ASP A 530 -18.41 -17.15 -10.06
CA ASP A 530 -17.93 -17.93 -11.22
C ASP A 530 -18.40 -17.32 -12.54
N ARG A 531 -19.62 -16.77 -12.57
CA ARG A 531 -20.16 -16.07 -13.75
C ARG A 531 -19.47 -14.73 -13.96
N VAL A 532 -19.26 -13.95 -12.90
CA VAL A 532 -18.53 -12.67 -12.95
C VAL A 532 -17.13 -12.88 -13.54
N LEU A 533 -16.41 -13.92 -13.09
CA LEU A 533 -15.07 -14.26 -13.59
C LEU A 533 -15.02 -14.57 -15.10
N ARG A 534 -16.13 -15.05 -15.67
CA ARG A 534 -16.26 -15.30 -17.12
C ARG A 534 -16.64 -14.06 -17.93
N GLU A 535 -17.24 -13.05 -17.28
CA GLU A 535 -17.79 -11.89 -17.96
C GLU A 535 -16.91 -10.62 -17.84
N THR A 536 -16.00 -10.56 -16.87
CA THR A 536 -15.10 -9.41 -16.67
C THR A 536 -13.63 -9.75 -16.92
N SER A 537 -12.85 -8.82 -17.47
CA SER A 537 -11.38 -8.92 -17.49
C SER A 537 -10.73 -8.24 -16.28
N ALA A 538 -11.45 -7.43 -15.51
CA ALA A 538 -10.94 -6.78 -14.30
C ALA A 538 -10.59 -7.83 -13.22
N ALA A 539 -9.61 -7.54 -12.36
CA ALA A 539 -9.32 -8.40 -11.21
C ALA A 539 -10.56 -8.55 -10.31
N VAL A 540 -10.76 -9.71 -9.71
CA VAL A 540 -11.91 -9.95 -8.82
C VAL A 540 -11.40 -10.36 -7.44
N LEU A 541 -11.66 -9.54 -6.44
CA LEU A 541 -11.37 -9.80 -5.04
C LEU A 541 -12.66 -10.23 -4.33
N VAL A 542 -12.69 -11.49 -3.91
CA VAL A 542 -13.80 -12.07 -3.17
C VAL A 542 -13.43 -12.16 -1.70
N ALA A 543 -14.28 -11.62 -0.82
CA ALA A 543 -14.02 -11.58 0.62
C ALA A 543 -15.11 -12.32 1.39
N ARG A 544 -14.69 -13.20 2.30
CA ARG A 544 -15.56 -13.82 3.30
C ARG A 544 -15.36 -13.14 4.65
N GLY A 545 -16.46 -12.79 5.30
CA GLY A 545 -16.47 -12.11 6.60
C GLY A 545 -15.76 -12.87 7.72
N GLY A 546 -15.29 -12.13 8.72
CA GLY A 546 -14.50 -12.58 9.88
C GLY A 546 -14.15 -11.40 10.79
N ALA A 547 -13.04 -11.46 11.52
CA ALA A 547 -12.53 -10.31 12.28
C ALA A 547 -12.18 -9.12 11.35
N PRO A 548 -12.34 -7.85 11.77
CA PRO A 548 -11.93 -6.69 10.98
C PRO A 548 -10.45 -6.77 10.61
N LEU A 549 -10.09 -6.52 9.35
CA LEU A 549 -8.70 -6.63 8.87
C LEU A 549 -7.72 -5.72 9.63
N ALA A 550 -8.20 -4.62 10.22
CA ALA A 550 -7.40 -3.74 11.08
C ALA A 550 -6.93 -4.41 12.39
N THR A 551 -7.51 -5.55 12.77
CA THR A 551 -7.14 -6.30 13.98
C THR A 551 -6.18 -7.46 13.70
N VAL A 552 -5.84 -7.68 12.42
CA VAL A 552 -5.04 -8.81 11.95
C VAL A 552 -3.55 -8.50 12.13
N GLY A 553 -2.80 -9.44 12.70
CA GLY A 553 -1.35 -9.29 12.90
C GLY A 553 -0.51 -9.66 11.68
N ARG A 554 -1.01 -10.57 10.83
CA ARG A 554 -0.29 -11.09 9.65
C ARG A 554 -1.26 -11.53 8.54
N LEU A 555 -0.97 -11.17 7.30
CA LEU A 555 -1.64 -11.65 6.10
C LEU A 555 -0.82 -12.80 5.48
N VAL A 556 -1.39 -13.99 5.45
CA VAL A 556 -0.77 -15.19 4.83
C VAL A 556 -1.33 -15.35 3.43
N VAL A 557 -0.49 -15.06 2.43
CA VAL A 557 -0.83 -15.13 1.01
C VAL A 557 -0.38 -16.46 0.43
N VAL A 558 -1.31 -17.21 -0.14
CA VAL A 558 -1.07 -18.51 -0.77
C VAL A 558 -1.08 -18.31 -2.27
N VAL A 559 0.02 -18.69 -2.94
CA VAL A 559 0.23 -18.44 -4.37
C VAL A 559 0.48 -19.77 -5.12
N PRO A 560 -0.36 -20.14 -6.11
CA PRO A 560 -0.18 -21.36 -6.88
C PRO A 560 1.08 -21.31 -7.74
N PRO A 561 1.62 -22.47 -8.13
CA PRO A 561 2.73 -22.52 -9.08
C PRO A 561 2.35 -21.83 -10.40
N LEU A 562 3.34 -21.23 -11.07
CA LEU A 562 3.20 -20.52 -12.34
C LEU A 562 2.35 -19.23 -12.31
N ALA A 563 1.84 -18.82 -11.14
CA ALA A 563 1.05 -17.60 -11.02
C ALA A 563 1.83 -16.34 -11.41
N GLU A 564 3.14 -16.32 -11.21
CA GLU A 564 4.02 -15.21 -11.58
C GLU A 564 4.12 -14.98 -13.09
N GLY A 565 3.73 -15.97 -13.90
CA GLY A 565 3.63 -15.85 -15.36
C GLY A 565 2.29 -15.30 -15.86
N GLU A 566 1.30 -15.12 -14.97
CA GLU A 566 -0.03 -14.65 -15.35
C GLU A 566 -0.08 -13.13 -15.59
N PRO A 567 -0.81 -12.66 -16.62
CA PRO A 567 -1.17 -11.25 -16.70
C PRO A 567 -1.95 -10.86 -15.45
N GLY A 568 -1.68 -9.66 -14.90
CA GLY A 568 -2.37 -9.16 -13.71
C GLY A 568 -1.81 -9.65 -12.37
N PHE A 569 -0.84 -10.59 -12.35
CA PHE A 569 -0.28 -11.11 -11.10
C PHE A 569 0.50 -10.06 -10.32
N ALA A 570 1.30 -9.23 -11.00
CA ALA A 570 2.06 -8.17 -10.35
C ALA A 570 1.12 -7.16 -9.67
N GLU A 571 0.02 -6.79 -10.33
CA GLU A 571 -1.03 -5.94 -9.80
C GLU A 571 -1.74 -6.59 -8.60
N ALA A 572 -2.01 -7.90 -8.67
CA ALA A 572 -2.59 -8.67 -7.59
C ALA A 572 -1.67 -8.73 -6.36
N ALA A 573 -0.39 -8.98 -6.55
CA ALA A 573 0.63 -8.96 -5.50
C ALA A 573 0.76 -7.57 -4.87
N HIS A 574 0.75 -6.50 -5.69
CA HIS A 574 0.76 -5.12 -5.22
C HIS A 574 -0.48 -4.75 -4.39
N LEU A 575 -1.66 -5.21 -4.79
CA LEU A 575 -2.91 -4.99 -4.06
C LEU A 575 -2.87 -5.68 -2.68
N LEU A 576 -2.46 -6.94 -2.63
CA LEU A 576 -2.35 -7.71 -1.37
C LEU A 576 -1.26 -7.17 -0.45
N ALA A 577 -0.09 -6.79 -0.99
CA ALA A 577 0.97 -6.14 -0.22
C ALA A 577 0.53 -4.78 0.32
N GLY A 578 -0.22 -4.00 -0.47
CA GLY A 578 -0.82 -2.74 -0.07
C GLY A 578 -1.83 -2.91 1.06
N LEU A 579 -2.70 -3.93 0.96
CA LEU A 579 -3.63 -4.31 2.02
C LEU A 579 -2.91 -4.66 3.33
N ALA A 580 -1.86 -5.49 3.29
CA ALA A 580 -1.08 -5.84 4.47
C ALA A 580 -0.42 -4.60 5.12
N SER A 581 0.21 -3.75 4.30
CA SER A 581 0.85 -2.50 4.75
C SER A 581 -0.14 -1.56 5.44
N ARG A 582 -1.30 -1.29 4.82
CA ARG A 582 -2.32 -0.37 5.36
C ARG A 582 -3.04 -0.93 6.57
N ALA A 583 -3.18 -2.26 6.65
CA ALA A 583 -3.67 -2.92 7.86
C ALA A 583 -2.63 -2.96 8.99
N GLY A 584 -1.38 -2.55 8.75
CA GLY A 584 -0.28 -2.65 9.72
C GLY A 584 0.13 -4.09 10.03
N ALA A 585 -0.22 -5.03 9.15
CA ALA A 585 -0.01 -6.46 9.30
C ALA A 585 1.32 -6.90 8.66
N GLY A 586 1.95 -7.93 9.22
CA GLY A 586 3.04 -8.64 8.54
C GLY A 586 2.54 -9.32 7.26
N LEU A 587 3.43 -9.60 6.31
CA LEU A 587 3.11 -10.30 5.08
C LEU A 587 3.90 -11.59 5.02
N ALA A 588 3.22 -12.73 4.86
CA ALA A 588 3.85 -14.01 4.63
C ALA A 588 3.34 -14.61 3.32
N VAL A 589 4.23 -15.21 2.53
CA VAL A 589 3.90 -15.74 1.20
C VAL A 589 4.23 -17.22 1.15
N LEU A 590 3.21 -18.06 1.02
CA LEU A 590 3.29 -19.50 0.86
C LEU A 590 3.20 -19.87 -0.63
N THR A 591 4.27 -20.42 -1.17
CA THR A 591 4.35 -20.84 -2.58
C THR A 591 5.36 -21.98 -2.74
N PRO A 592 5.25 -22.83 -3.78
CA PRO A 592 6.24 -23.88 -4.03
C PRO A 592 7.66 -23.33 -4.17
N GLU A 593 8.65 -24.09 -3.68
CA GLU A 593 10.08 -23.71 -3.67
C GLU A 593 10.57 -23.20 -5.03
N ALA A 594 10.17 -23.89 -6.11
CA ALA A 594 10.59 -23.58 -7.48
C ALA A 594 10.17 -22.19 -8.00
N HIS A 595 9.08 -21.62 -7.47
CA HIS A 595 8.50 -20.35 -7.94
C HIS A 595 8.76 -19.18 -6.97
N ARG A 596 9.44 -19.45 -5.85
CA ARG A 596 9.60 -18.51 -4.74
C ARG A 596 10.21 -17.18 -5.16
N GLU A 597 11.31 -17.21 -5.92
CA GLU A 597 12.05 -15.99 -6.26
C GLU A 597 11.21 -15.03 -7.11
N GLY A 598 10.55 -15.54 -8.15
CA GLY A 598 9.66 -14.76 -9.02
C GLY A 598 8.44 -14.21 -8.29
N VAL A 599 7.81 -15.03 -7.45
CA VAL A 599 6.67 -14.60 -6.62
C VAL A 599 7.09 -13.50 -5.64
N LEU A 600 8.17 -13.70 -4.86
CA LEU A 600 8.62 -12.72 -3.88
C LEU A 600 9.08 -11.40 -4.52
N ALA A 601 9.64 -11.44 -5.74
CA ALA A 601 10.02 -10.24 -6.47
C ALA A 601 8.79 -9.34 -6.75
N ALA A 602 7.63 -9.93 -7.09
CA ALA A 602 6.39 -9.18 -7.30
C ALA A 602 5.91 -8.51 -6.01
N PHE A 603 5.91 -9.22 -4.88
CA PHE A 603 5.53 -8.66 -3.56
C PHE A 603 6.55 -7.65 -2.99
N GLY A 604 7.83 -7.76 -3.36
CA GLY A 604 8.93 -6.91 -2.87
C GLY A 604 9.10 -5.57 -3.60
N SER A 605 8.36 -5.33 -4.67
CA SER A 605 8.54 -4.17 -5.56
C SER A 605 7.92 -2.85 -5.05
N ARG A 606 7.18 -2.88 -3.92
CA ARG A 606 6.56 -1.69 -3.31
C ARG A 606 7.52 -1.03 -2.30
N ARG A 607 7.87 0.25 -2.51
CA ARG A 607 8.53 1.08 -1.47
C ARG A 607 7.58 1.26 -0.28
N GLY A 608 8.07 1.04 0.95
CA GLY A 608 7.29 1.23 2.18
C GLY A 608 6.37 0.08 2.61
N GLY A 609 6.35 -1.07 1.91
CA GLY A 609 5.54 -2.23 2.31
C GLY A 609 6.26 -3.22 3.26
N PRO A 610 5.53 -4.07 4.02
CA PRO A 610 6.13 -5.13 4.82
C PRO A 610 6.88 -6.11 3.91
N LYS A 611 8.10 -6.50 4.30
CA LYS A 611 8.89 -7.48 3.54
C LYS A 611 8.17 -8.84 3.61
N PRO A 612 7.91 -9.51 2.48
CA PRO A 612 7.27 -10.82 2.50
C PRO A 612 8.16 -11.86 3.20
N GLU A 613 7.64 -12.50 4.25
CA GLU A 613 8.21 -13.68 4.89
C GLU A 613 7.97 -14.89 3.98
N PRO A 614 9.02 -15.57 3.47
CA PRO A 614 8.85 -16.73 2.61
C PRO A 614 8.44 -17.95 3.44
N LEU A 615 7.33 -18.59 3.07
CA LEU A 615 6.91 -19.87 3.60
C LEU A 615 7.04 -20.92 2.49
N ALA A 616 7.64 -22.06 2.81
CA ALA A 616 7.85 -23.14 1.86
C ALA A 616 6.61 -24.04 1.77
N LEU A 617 6.30 -24.47 0.55
CA LEU A 617 5.30 -25.49 0.27
C LEU A 617 5.93 -26.57 -0.59
N ASP A 618 5.87 -27.82 -0.16
CA ASP A 618 6.47 -28.95 -0.88
C ASP A 618 5.65 -29.31 -2.13
N ASP A 619 4.33 -29.46 -1.96
CA ASP A 619 3.38 -29.71 -3.04
C ASP A 619 2.13 -28.85 -2.84
N TRP A 620 1.60 -28.32 -3.94
CA TRP A 620 0.36 -27.53 -3.96
C TRP A 620 -0.84 -28.30 -3.39
N LYS A 621 -0.88 -29.63 -3.57
CA LYS A 621 -1.95 -30.46 -3.01
C LYS A 621 -1.97 -30.44 -1.47
N GLY A 622 -0.81 -30.28 -0.83
CA GLY A 622 -0.67 -30.22 0.62
C GLY A 622 -0.89 -28.83 1.23
N ALA A 623 -1.29 -27.83 0.43
CA ALA A 623 -1.50 -26.46 0.92
C ALA A 623 -2.47 -26.37 2.12
N PRO A 624 -3.62 -27.08 2.16
CA PRO A 624 -4.53 -27.06 3.31
C PRO A 624 -3.89 -27.58 4.61
N GLU A 625 -3.10 -28.64 4.53
CA GLU A 625 -2.41 -29.22 5.69
C GLU A 625 -1.26 -28.31 6.17
N ALA A 626 -0.48 -27.75 5.24
CA ALA A 626 0.56 -26.79 5.57
C ALA A 626 -0.02 -25.55 6.26
N LEU A 627 -1.15 -25.03 5.76
CA LEU A 627 -1.85 -23.89 6.37
C LEU A 627 -2.32 -24.21 7.79
N ALA A 628 -2.80 -25.43 8.06
CA ALA A 628 -3.23 -25.84 9.40
C ALA A 628 -2.10 -25.76 10.44
N GLN A 629 -0.84 -25.92 10.02
CA GLN A 629 0.32 -25.89 10.91
C GLN A 629 0.87 -24.48 11.17
N ILE A 630 0.65 -23.54 10.25
CA ILE A 630 1.31 -22.21 10.27
C ILE A 630 0.38 -21.05 10.64
N VAL A 631 -0.94 -21.21 10.45
CA VAL A 631 -1.94 -20.15 10.64
C VAL A 631 -2.21 -19.94 12.13
N ARG A 632 -2.15 -18.67 12.56
CA ARG A 632 -2.39 -18.26 13.96
C ARG A 632 -3.77 -17.60 14.10
N PRO A 633 -4.38 -17.56 15.31
CA PRO A 633 -5.68 -16.93 15.55
C PRO A 633 -5.80 -15.46 15.08
N SER A 634 -4.68 -14.73 15.03
CA SER A 634 -4.60 -13.33 14.61
C SER A 634 -4.34 -13.14 13.10
N ASP A 635 -4.32 -14.21 12.31
CA ASP A 635 -3.93 -14.17 10.90
C ASP A 635 -5.16 -14.07 9.98
N ALA A 636 -5.00 -13.37 8.85
CA ALA A 636 -5.92 -13.42 7.72
C ALA A 636 -5.31 -14.24 6.59
N LEU A 637 -6.17 -14.92 5.83
CA LEU A 637 -5.78 -15.74 4.69
C LEU A 637 -6.10 -14.99 3.40
N ALA A 638 -5.13 -14.95 2.49
CA ALA A 638 -5.34 -14.51 1.12
C ALA A 638 -4.90 -15.61 0.15
N LEU A 639 -5.72 -15.91 -0.85
CA LEU A 639 -5.41 -16.89 -1.88
C LEU A 639 -5.39 -16.17 -3.23
N VAL A 640 -4.25 -16.22 -3.93
CA VAL A 640 -4.22 -15.88 -5.35
C VAL A 640 -4.76 -17.10 -6.10
N SER A 641 -5.84 -16.92 -6.85
CA SER A 641 -6.48 -17.99 -7.61
C SER A 641 -6.41 -17.71 -9.11
N ALA A 642 -6.47 -18.76 -9.91
CA ALA A 642 -6.39 -18.69 -11.36
C ALA A 642 -7.78 -18.88 -11.97
N ARG A 643 -8.05 -18.19 -13.10
CA ARG A 643 -9.31 -18.37 -13.83
C ARG A 643 -9.28 -19.65 -14.66
N PRO A 644 -10.43 -20.30 -14.92
CA PRO A 644 -10.48 -21.43 -15.85
C PRO A 644 -9.86 -21.06 -17.20
N GLY A 645 -8.86 -21.83 -17.64
CA GLY A 645 -8.11 -21.59 -18.88
C GLY A 645 -6.81 -20.77 -18.74
N ALA A 646 -6.51 -20.28 -17.54
CA ALA A 646 -5.23 -19.63 -17.22
C ALA A 646 -4.11 -20.67 -16.99
N ILE A 647 -2.85 -20.27 -17.15
CA ILE A 647 -1.64 -21.11 -17.01
C ILE A 647 -1.53 -21.70 -15.60
N ALA A 648 -1.87 -20.93 -14.58
CA ALA A 648 -1.82 -21.35 -13.17
C ALA A 648 -3.09 -22.13 -12.72
N TRP A 649 -4.04 -22.40 -13.62
CA TRP A 649 -5.28 -23.10 -13.26
C TRP A 649 -5.07 -24.61 -13.11
N SER A 650 -5.64 -25.18 -12.05
CA SER A 650 -5.73 -26.62 -11.86
C SER A 650 -7.00 -26.99 -11.11
N ALA A 651 -7.53 -28.21 -11.32
CA ALA A 651 -8.71 -28.69 -10.63
C ALA A 651 -8.54 -28.74 -9.09
N ALA A 652 -7.30 -28.89 -8.60
CA ALA A 652 -6.97 -28.80 -7.18
C ALA A 652 -7.04 -27.35 -6.67
N ALA A 653 -6.51 -26.39 -7.43
CA ALA A 653 -6.57 -24.97 -7.10
C ALA A 653 -8.01 -24.40 -7.10
N ASP A 654 -8.86 -24.90 -7.99
CA ASP A 654 -10.27 -24.45 -8.14
C ASP A 654 -11.14 -24.81 -6.92
N ARG A 655 -10.82 -25.92 -6.23
CA ARG A 655 -11.53 -26.37 -5.01
C ARG A 655 -11.01 -25.72 -3.74
N LEU A 656 -9.77 -25.23 -3.75
CA LEU A 656 -9.06 -24.74 -2.56
C LEU A 656 -9.78 -23.60 -1.82
N PRO A 657 -10.38 -22.58 -2.47
CA PRO A 657 -11.14 -21.54 -1.76
C PRO A 657 -12.21 -22.09 -0.82
N ARG A 658 -12.92 -23.14 -1.26
CA ARG A 658 -14.00 -23.78 -0.49
C ARG A 658 -13.44 -24.59 0.67
N THR A 659 -12.36 -25.34 0.43
CA THR A 659 -11.65 -26.09 1.48
C THR A 659 -11.18 -25.15 2.59
N LEU A 660 -10.56 -24.02 2.23
CA LEU A 660 -10.08 -23.03 3.22
C LEU A 660 -11.22 -22.35 3.98
N ALA A 661 -12.33 -22.03 3.31
CA ALA A 661 -13.49 -21.45 3.96
C ALA A 661 -14.11 -22.41 5.01
N GLN A 662 -14.12 -23.71 4.73
CA GLN A 662 -14.63 -24.74 5.66
C GLN A 662 -13.65 -25.02 6.80
N GLN A 663 -12.35 -25.03 6.52
CA GLN A 663 -11.30 -25.37 7.49
C GLN A 663 -11.01 -24.22 8.47
N PHE A 664 -11.15 -22.97 8.03
CA PHE A 664 -10.82 -21.76 8.82
C PHE A 664 -12.01 -20.81 9.00
N PRO A 665 -13.14 -21.25 9.58
CA PRO A 665 -14.39 -20.47 9.58
C PRO A 665 -14.28 -19.12 10.30
N GLY A 666 -13.41 -18.99 11.31
CA GLY A 666 -13.19 -17.75 12.08
C GLY A 666 -12.18 -16.76 11.51
N HIS A 667 -11.45 -17.12 10.44
CA HIS A 667 -10.43 -16.27 9.84
C HIS A 667 -10.98 -15.48 8.64
N PRO A 668 -10.62 -14.19 8.49
CA PRO A 668 -10.87 -13.47 7.26
C PRO A 668 -10.21 -14.20 6.08
N LEU A 669 -10.98 -14.44 5.02
CA LEU A 669 -10.50 -15.11 3.82
C LEU A 669 -10.72 -14.20 2.60
N LEU A 670 -9.64 -13.89 1.91
CA LEU A 670 -9.61 -13.13 0.67
C LEU A 670 -9.21 -14.07 -0.47
N VAL A 671 -9.95 -14.05 -1.58
CA VAL A 671 -9.62 -14.81 -2.78
C VAL A 671 -9.50 -13.82 -3.92
N LEU A 672 -8.31 -13.69 -4.48
CA LEU A 672 -8.00 -12.73 -5.52
C LEU A 672 -7.75 -13.45 -6.84
N TYR A 673 -8.59 -13.15 -7.83
CA TYR A 673 -8.41 -13.58 -9.20
C TYR A 673 -7.77 -12.44 -10.00
N PRO A 674 -6.54 -12.61 -10.52
CA PRO A 674 -5.86 -11.59 -11.30
C PRO A 674 -6.68 -11.08 -12.50
N GLY A 675 -6.42 -9.83 -12.87
CA GLY A 675 -6.98 -9.21 -14.07
C GLY A 675 -6.40 -9.84 -15.33
N GLN A 676 -7.21 -9.95 -16.38
CA GLN A 676 -6.80 -10.46 -17.68
C GLN A 676 -6.52 -9.27 -18.61
N ALA A 677 -5.56 -9.40 -19.52
CA ALA A 677 -5.32 -8.38 -20.53
C ALA A 677 -6.58 -8.21 -21.41
N PRO A 678 -6.87 -7.00 -21.92
CA PRO A 678 -7.97 -6.80 -22.86
C PRO A 678 -7.80 -7.74 -24.06
N GLY A 679 -8.72 -8.69 -24.23
CA GLY A 679 -8.64 -9.72 -25.27
C GLY A 679 -7.94 -11.03 -24.89
N SER A 680 -7.38 -11.18 -23.68
CA SER A 680 -6.84 -12.47 -23.19
C SER A 680 -7.85 -13.30 -22.39
N GLY A 681 -9.06 -12.78 -22.18
CA GLY A 681 -10.07 -13.35 -21.29
C GLY A 681 -11.24 -14.06 -21.98
N VAL A 682 -11.12 -14.40 -23.26
CA VAL A 682 -11.97 -15.35 -23.99
C VAL A 682 -11.05 -15.90 -25.07
N LEU A 683 -10.79 -17.21 -25.13
CA LEU A 683 -10.25 -17.80 -26.37
C LEU A 683 -11.11 -17.23 -27.50
N PRO A 684 -10.55 -16.51 -28.49
CA PRO A 684 -11.34 -16.00 -29.59
C PRO A 684 -12.24 -17.14 -30.06
N ARG A 685 -13.54 -16.88 -30.22
CA ARG A 685 -14.35 -17.80 -31.05
C ARG A 685 -13.52 -17.93 -32.33
N PRO A 686 -13.05 -19.14 -32.71
CA PRO A 686 -12.13 -19.27 -33.82
C PRO A 686 -12.75 -18.56 -34.99
N ASP A 687 -11.99 -17.61 -35.55
CA ASP A 687 -12.46 -16.78 -36.65
C ASP A 687 -12.94 -17.70 -37.77
N ARG A 688 -13.82 -17.25 -38.68
CA ARG A 688 -14.31 -18.13 -39.78
C ARG A 688 -13.15 -18.82 -40.51
N GLY A 689 -11.98 -18.18 -40.59
CA GLY A 689 -10.74 -18.74 -41.13
C GLY A 689 -10.08 -19.86 -40.29
N GLU A 690 -10.18 -19.86 -38.96
CA GLU A 690 -9.59 -20.89 -38.08
C GLU A 690 -10.40 -22.19 -38.02
N ARG A 691 -11.68 -22.16 -38.42
CA ARG A 691 -12.53 -23.36 -38.55
C ARG A 691 -12.24 -24.15 -39.84
N THR A 692 -11.68 -23.49 -40.86
CA THR A 692 -11.46 -24.09 -42.19
C THR A 692 -10.52 -25.30 -42.23
N PHE A 693 -9.81 -25.63 -41.14
CA PHE A 693 -9.03 -26.87 -41.12
C PHE A 693 -9.91 -28.12 -40.91
N LEU A 694 -11.06 -27.99 -40.25
CA LEU A 694 -12.01 -29.11 -40.10
C LEU A 694 -12.63 -29.46 -41.46
N ASP A 695 -12.91 -28.45 -42.29
CA ASP A 695 -13.42 -28.62 -43.67
C ASP A 695 -12.41 -29.34 -44.60
N ARG A 696 -11.17 -29.55 -44.16
CA ARG A 696 -10.13 -30.30 -44.89
C ARG A 696 -10.12 -31.78 -44.55
N LEU A 697 -10.91 -32.22 -43.57
CA LEU A 697 -11.09 -33.64 -43.28
C LEU A 697 -11.95 -34.25 -44.40
N GLY A 698 -11.30 -34.86 -45.39
CA GLY A 698 -11.98 -35.63 -46.43
C GLY A 698 -12.35 -37.05 -45.97
N PRO A 699 -13.19 -37.78 -46.73
CA PRO A 699 -13.57 -39.17 -46.45
C PRO A 699 -12.36 -40.10 -46.25
N ASP A 700 -11.30 -39.85 -47.02
CA ASP A 700 -10.04 -40.59 -46.93
C ASP A 700 -9.28 -40.35 -45.61
N GLY A 701 -9.60 -39.24 -44.91
CA GLY A 701 -9.09 -38.88 -43.59
C GLY A 701 -9.75 -39.61 -42.42
N VAL A 702 -10.76 -40.42 -42.69
CA VAL A 702 -11.58 -41.07 -41.66
C VAL A 702 -11.58 -42.59 -41.82
N ARG A 703 -11.28 -43.30 -40.72
CA ARG A 703 -11.29 -44.76 -40.68
C ARG A 703 -12.30 -45.29 -39.67
N ILE A 704 -13.32 -45.98 -40.17
CA ILE A 704 -14.30 -46.67 -39.34
C ILE A 704 -13.83 -48.09 -39.05
N SER A 705 -14.16 -48.59 -37.86
CA SER A 705 -13.81 -49.93 -37.37
C SER A 705 -12.30 -50.16 -37.28
N LEU A 706 -11.61 -49.28 -36.52
CA LEU A 706 -10.22 -49.50 -36.15
C LEU A 706 -10.05 -50.85 -35.45
N ARG A 707 -9.00 -51.59 -35.84
CA ARG A 707 -8.64 -52.85 -35.19
C ARG A 707 -7.69 -52.61 -34.02
N PRO A 708 -7.80 -53.39 -32.93
CA PRO A 708 -6.86 -53.34 -31.82
C PRO A 708 -5.41 -53.52 -32.30
N GLY A 709 -4.48 -52.79 -31.70
CA GLY A 709 -3.06 -52.84 -32.05
C GLY A 709 -2.23 -51.85 -31.22
N SER A 710 -0.94 -51.74 -31.53
CA SER A 710 -0.06 -50.74 -30.92
C SER A 710 -0.46 -49.31 -31.35
N VAL A 711 0.03 -48.28 -30.65
CA VAL A 711 -0.18 -46.87 -31.08
C VAL A 711 0.33 -46.64 -32.50
N ASP A 712 1.42 -47.29 -32.91
CA ASP A 712 1.92 -47.26 -34.29
C ASP A 712 0.96 -47.95 -35.28
N ASP A 713 0.30 -49.04 -34.88
CA ASP A 713 -0.76 -49.66 -35.70
C ASP A 713 -1.98 -48.75 -35.86
N LEU A 714 -2.39 -48.05 -34.80
CA LEU A 714 -3.49 -47.09 -34.85
C LEU A 714 -3.15 -45.92 -35.77
N VAL A 715 -1.94 -45.36 -35.63
CA VAL A 715 -1.41 -44.30 -36.51
C VAL A 715 -1.34 -44.78 -37.96
N ARG A 716 -0.84 -46.00 -38.22
CA ARG A 716 -0.84 -46.58 -39.57
C ARG A 716 -2.25 -46.75 -40.14
N GLN A 717 -3.17 -47.33 -39.37
CA GLN A 717 -4.55 -47.60 -39.81
C GLN A 717 -5.33 -46.31 -40.12
N THR A 718 -5.07 -45.23 -39.36
CA THR A 718 -5.80 -43.97 -39.49
C THR A 718 -5.20 -43.06 -40.57
N LEU A 719 -3.88 -43.11 -40.79
CA LEU A 719 -3.19 -42.30 -41.81
C LEU A 719 -3.10 -42.97 -43.20
N ALA A 720 -3.50 -44.25 -43.33
CA ALA A 720 -3.30 -45.04 -44.56
C ALA A 720 -4.03 -44.53 -45.81
N SER A 721 -5.05 -43.69 -45.66
CA SER A 721 -5.83 -43.11 -46.77
C SER A 721 -5.76 -41.59 -46.83
N ALA A 722 -5.43 -40.91 -45.74
CA ALA A 722 -5.68 -39.49 -45.53
C ALA A 722 -4.80 -38.50 -46.34
N PHE A 723 -3.59 -38.90 -46.74
CA PHE A 723 -2.57 -37.95 -47.23
C PHE A 723 -1.65 -38.54 -48.33
N SER A 724 -1.04 -37.66 -49.13
CA SER A 724 0.05 -37.98 -50.06
C SER A 724 1.21 -38.69 -49.35
N GLU A 725 1.88 -39.63 -50.02
CA GLU A 725 2.89 -40.53 -49.44
C GLU A 725 3.96 -39.78 -48.62
N THR A 726 4.41 -38.61 -49.09
CA THR A 726 5.37 -37.73 -48.41
C THR A 726 4.84 -37.15 -47.08
N ASN A 727 3.58 -36.69 -47.04
CA ASN A 727 2.99 -36.11 -45.84
C ASN A 727 2.64 -37.19 -44.80
N ARG A 728 2.30 -38.39 -45.26
CA ARG A 728 1.94 -39.53 -44.41
C ARG A 728 3.14 -40.01 -43.58
N SER A 729 4.30 -40.18 -44.22
CA SER A 729 5.51 -40.63 -43.55
C SER A 729 5.98 -39.62 -42.51
N ALA A 730 5.98 -38.33 -42.85
CA ALA A 730 6.39 -37.28 -41.94
C ALA A 730 5.38 -37.02 -40.80
N ALA A 731 4.08 -37.13 -41.05
CA ALA A 731 3.06 -37.04 -40.01
C ALA A 731 3.16 -38.21 -39.03
N ARG A 732 3.38 -39.43 -39.53
CA ARG A 732 3.59 -40.62 -38.70
C ARG A 732 4.84 -40.48 -37.83
N GLU A 733 5.97 -40.07 -38.42
CA GLU A 733 7.21 -39.86 -37.67
C GLU A 733 7.03 -38.81 -36.56
N ALA A 734 6.39 -37.67 -36.87
CA ALA A 734 6.14 -36.62 -35.90
C ALA A 734 5.21 -37.05 -34.75
N LEU A 735 4.14 -37.82 -35.04
CA LEU A 735 3.21 -38.33 -34.03
C LEU A 735 3.84 -39.41 -33.14
N LEU A 736 4.73 -40.23 -33.68
CA LEU A 736 5.43 -41.27 -32.91
C LEU A 736 6.58 -40.72 -32.08
N ALA A 737 7.27 -39.69 -32.57
CA ALA A 737 8.33 -38.98 -31.86
C ALA A 737 7.79 -38.02 -30.79
N ALA A 738 6.49 -37.71 -30.79
CA ALA A 738 5.88 -36.84 -29.79
C ALA A 738 5.97 -37.47 -28.38
N PRO A 739 6.28 -36.67 -27.34
CA PRO A 739 6.39 -37.16 -25.97
C PRO A 739 5.07 -37.79 -25.48
N PRO A 740 5.11 -38.69 -24.48
CA PRO A 740 3.89 -39.35 -23.96
C PRO A 740 2.78 -38.37 -23.56
N GLU A 741 3.14 -37.17 -23.12
CA GLU A 741 2.24 -36.07 -22.74
C GLU A 741 1.39 -35.54 -23.91
N ALA A 742 1.84 -35.66 -25.15
CA ALA A 742 1.10 -35.31 -26.36
C ALA A 742 0.04 -36.35 -26.76
N ARG A 743 -0.08 -37.43 -25.96
CA ARG A 743 -1.13 -38.44 -26.07
C ARG A 743 -2.16 -38.14 -24.99
N THR A 744 -3.10 -37.27 -25.31
CA THR A 744 -4.05 -36.75 -24.34
C THR A 744 -5.38 -37.48 -24.50
N GLU A 745 -5.85 -38.13 -23.44
CA GLU A 745 -7.26 -38.55 -23.36
C GLU A 745 -8.10 -37.30 -23.04
N ILE A 746 -8.85 -36.79 -24.02
CA ILE A 746 -9.68 -35.58 -23.87
C ILE A 746 -10.79 -35.83 -22.83
N ARG A 747 -11.31 -37.06 -22.84
CA ARG A 747 -12.35 -37.60 -21.96
C ARG A 747 -12.30 -39.14 -22.06
N PRO A 748 -12.88 -39.87 -21.09
CA PRO A 748 -12.97 -41.32 -21.16
C PRO A 748 -13.47 -41.79 -22.53
N GLY A 749 -12.63 -42.56 -23.23
CA GLY A 749 -12.95 -43.14 -24.53
C GLY A 749 -12.58 -42.32 -25.77
N VAL A 750 -11.95 -41.15 -25.63
CA VAL A 750 -11.50 -40.32 -26.76
C VAL A 750 -10.01 -39.96 -26.63
N LEU A 751 -9.21 -40.44 -27.57
CA LEU A 751 -7.76 -40.21 -27.62
C LEU A 751 -7.39 -39.16 -28.67
N LEU A 752 -6.64 -38.14 -28.26
CA LEU A 752 -6.02 -37.17 -29.17
C LEU A 752 -4.51 -37.39 -29.23
N LEU A 753 -4.00 -37.59 -30.44
CA LEU A 753 -2.59 -37.60 -30.76
C LEU A 753 -2.26 -36.35 -31.56
N HIS A 754 -1.31 -35.54 -31.10
CA HIS A 754 -0.96 -34.32 -31.82
C HIS A 754 0.55 -34.09 -31.92
N ALA A 755 0.98 -33.46 -33.02
CA ALA A 755 2.38 -33.11 -33.25
C ALA A 755 2.54 -31.86 -34.12
N ARG A 756 3.73 -31.25 -34.06
CA ARG A 756 4.14 -30.16 -34.95
C ARG A 756 5.31 -30.61 -35.81
N THR A 757 5.29 -30.31 -37.10
CA THR A 757 6.37 -30.71 -38.01
C THR A 757 6.61 -29.67 -39.11
N ALA A 758 7.86 -29.51 -39.53
CA ALA A 758 8.22 -28.66 -40.67
C ALA A 758 7.79 -29.28 -42.02
N ALA A 759 7.50 -30.59 -42.04
CA ALA A 759 7.14 -31.32 -43.24
C ALA A 759 5.74 -31.00 -43.78
N VAL A 760 4.91 -30.29 -43.01
CA VAL A 760 3.53 -29.97 -43.39
C VAL A 760 3.33 -28.45 -43.34
N ARG A 761 2.83 -27.87 -44.44
CA ARG A 761 2.58 -26.42 -44.55
C ARG A 761 1.19 -25.97 -44.11
N LYS A 762 0.26 -26.91 -43.89
CA LYS A 762 -1.14 -26.67 -43.51
C LYS A 762 -1.57 -27.70 -42.44
N PRO A 763 -2.41 -27.37 -41.45
CA PRO A 763 -2.87 -28.35 -40.46
C PRO A 763 -3.56 -29.54 -41.14
N LEU A 764 -3.26 -30.75 -40.65
CA LEU A 764 -3.81 -32.02 -41.08
C LEU A 764 -4.54 -32.68 -39.92
N LEU A 765 -5.69 -33.27 -40.23
CA LEU A 765 -6.55 -33.96 -39.28
C LEU A 765 -6.89 -35.35 -39.84
N ALA A 766 -6.82 -36.37 -38.99
CA ALA A 766 -7.35 -37.70 -39.30
C ALA A 766 -8.15 -38.23 -38.11
N LEU A 767 -9.16 -39.04 -38.41
CA LEU A 767 -10.13 -39.54 -37.43
C LEU A 767 -10.26 -41.06 -37.56
N GLY A 768 -10.28 -41.76 -36.45
CA GLY A 768 -10.54 -43.19 -36.40
C GLY A 768 -11.57 -43.55 -35.35
N THR A 769 -12.49 -44.46 -35.66
CA THR A 769 -13.57 -44.86 -34.73
C THR A 769 -13.61 -46.38 -34.54
N SER A 770 -14.03 -46.82 -33.36
CA SER A 770 -14.21 -48.24 -33.01
C SER A 770 -15.42 -48.42 -32.08
N ALA A 771 -16.44 -49.13 -32.57
CA ALA A 771 -17.67 -49.41 -31.81
C ALA A 771 -17.40 -50.31 -30.59
N GLU A 772 -16.53 -51.31 -30.76
CA GLU A 772 -16.15 -52.30 -29.73
C GLU A 772 -15.16 -51.72 -28.69
N GLY A 773 -14.46 -50.63 -29.05
CA GLY A 773 -13.49 -49.97 -28.19
C GLY A 773 -12.10 -50.61 -28.26
N LEU A 774 -11.07 -49.76 -28.16
CA LEU A 774 -9.66 -50.14 -28.30
C LEU A 774 -8.98 -50.09 -26.94
N SER A 775 -8.20 -51.11 -26.63
CA SER A 775 -7.31 -51.09 -25.46
C SER A 775 -6.04 -50.32 -25.81
N VAL A 776 -5.89 -49.12 -25.26
CA VAL A 776 -4.70 -48.26 -25.49
C VAL A 776 -3.95 -48.10 -24.16
N PRO A 777 -2.63 -48.38 -24.11
CA PRO A 777 -1.84 -48.18 -22.90
C PRO A 777 -1.88 -46.73 -22.43
N GLY A 778 -2.31 -46.52 -21.18
CA GLY A 778 -2.41 -45.19 -20.55
C GLY A 778 -3.80 -44.53 -20.63
N ALA A 779 -4.77 -45.13 -21.31
CA ALA A 779 -6.16 -44.67 -21.30
C ALA A 779 -6.92 -45.18 -20.05
N SER A 780 -7.87 -44.40 -19.56
CA SER A 780 -8.72 -44.74 -18.41
C SER A 780 -9.74 -45.85 -18.69
N GLY A 781 -10.00 -46.17 -19.95
CA GLY A 781 -10.95 -47.21 -20.39
C GLY A 781 -10.82 -47.53 -21.89
N ALA A 782 -11.86 -48.14 -22.47
CA ALA A 782 -11.88 -48.49 -23.90
C ALA A 782 -11.98 -47.22 -24.78
N VAL A 783 -11.05 -47.05 -25.70
CA VAL A 783 -10.99 -45.90 -26.62
C VAL A 783 -11.85 -46.15 -27.85
N HIS A 784 -12.88 -45.34 -28.05
CA HIS A 784 -13.83 -45.46 -29.16
C HIS A 784 -13.53 -44.49 -30.30
N VAL A 785 -12.86 -43.37 -30.02
CA VAL A 785 -12.51 -42.35 -31.01
C VAL A 785 -11.04 -41.97 -30.86
N VAL A 786 -10.30 -41.99 -31.97
CA VAL A 786 -8.90 -41.58 -32.05
C VAL A 786 -8.80 -40.42 -33.03
N VAL A 787 -8.24 -39.30 -32.59
CA VAL A 787 -8.05 -38.10 -33.41
C VAL A 787 -6.57 -37.82 -33.54
N MET A 788 -6.10 -37.60 -34.77
CA MET A 788 -4.71 -37.29 -35.07
C MET A 788 -4.61 -35.91 -35.69
N PHE A 789 -3.85 -35.01 -35.05
CA PHE A 789 -3.72 -33.63 -35.48
C PHE A 789 -2.25 -33.25 -35.68
N VAL A 790 -1.89 -32.89 -36.91
CA VAL A 790 -0.51 -32.50 -37.24
C VAL A 790 -0.51 -31.07 -37.79
N ALA A 791 0.19 -30.17 -37.11
CA ALA A 791 0.26 -28.76 -37.48
C ALA A 791 1.65 -28.36 -38.03
N PRO A 792 1.73 -27.29 -38.86
CA PRO A 792 3.01 -26.74 -39.30
C PRO A 792 3.86 -26.26 -38.13
N LEU A 793 5.18 -26.51 -38.18
CA LEU A 793 6.10 -26.01 -37.17
C LEU A 793 6.10 -24.47 -37.11
N GLU A 794 5.89 -23.80 -38.25
CA GLU A 794 5.86 -22.34 -38.37
C GLU A 794 4.55 -21.68 -37.88
N ALA A 795 3.52 -22.46 -37.54
CA ALA A 795 2.26 -21.90 -37.04
C ALA A 795 2.49 -21.14 -35.72
N ALA A 796 1.92 -19.93 -35.61
CA ALA A 796 1.97 -19.18 -34.35
C ALA A 796 1.36 -20.01 -33.20
N SER A 797 2.02 -20.04 -32.04
CA SER A 797 1.56 -20.84 -30.88
C SER A 797 0.09 -20.59 -30.49
N PRO A 798 -0.46 -19.35 -30.56
CA PRO A 798 -1.88 -19.10 -30.31
C PRO A 798 -2.81 -19.82 -31.29
N ALA A 799 -2.48 -19.87 -32.58
CA ALA A 799 -3.29 -20.55 -33.60
C ALA A 799 -3.27 -22.07 -33.41
N TYR A 800 -2.10 -22.63 -33.08
CA TYR A 800 -1.94 -24.05 -32.78
C TYR A 800 -2.77 -24.48 -31.56
N LEU A 801 -2.72 -23.70 -30.48
CA LEU A 801 -3.52 -23.94 -29.28
C LEU A 801 -5.02 -23.70 -29.54
N GLY A 802 -5.37 -22.74 -30.39
CA GLY A 802 -6.75 -22.50 -30.83
C GLY A 802 -7.36 -23.72 -31.55
N TRP A 803 -6.61 -24.36 -32.44
CA TRP A 803 -7.07 -25.59 -33.12
C TRP A 803 -7.23 -26.76 -32.15
N LEU A 804 -6.30 -26.96 -31.21
CA LEU A 804 -6.40 -27.99 -30.18
C LEU A 804 -7.60 -27.75 -29.26
N ALA A 805 -7.82 -26.50 -28.84
CA ALA A 805 -8.96 -26.13 -28.00
C ALA A 805 -10.29 -26.34 -28.73
N LEU A 806 -10.37 -26.07 -30.04
CA LEU A 806 -11.55 -26.37 -30.85
C LEU A 806 -11.82 -27.89 -30.88
N LEU A 807 -10.81 -28.71 -31.19
CA LEU A 807 -10.94 -30.17 -31.22
C LEU A 807 -11.36 -30.74 -29.86
N ALA A 808 -10.71 -30.28 -28.79
CA ALA A 808 -11.03 -30.69 -27.43
C ALA A 808 -12.48 -30.34 -27.09
N ARG A 809 -12.95 -29.12 -27.41
CA ARG A 809 -14.34 -28.72 -27.19
C ARG A 809 -15.34 -29.55 -27.98
N THR A 810 -15.09 -29.78 -29.28
CA THR A 810 -16.00 -30.55 -30.14
C THR A 810 -16.14 -32.00 -29.67
N LEU A 811 -15.03 -32.59 -29.19
CA LEU A 811 -14.94 -33.99 -28.80
C LEU A 811 -15.24 -34.21 -27.30
N HIS A 812 -15.48 -33.15 -26.53
CA HIS A 812 -15.88 -33.27 -25.14
C HIS A 812 -17.37 -33.60 -24.98
N ALA A 813 -18.22 -33.21 -25.94
CA ALA A 813 -19.67 -33.41 -25.88
C ALA A 813 -20.07 -34.88 -26.08
N ASP A 814 -20.90 -35.43 -25.18
CA ASP A 814 -21.38 -36.82 -25.22
C ASP A 814 -22.06 -37.17 -26.56
N ALA A 815 -22.92 -36.26 -27.04
CA ALA A 815 -23.66 -36.45 -28.28
C ALA A 815 -22.75 -36.60 -29.50
N THR A 816 -21.65 -35.84 -29.55
CA THR A 816 -20.68 -35.92 -30.65
C THR A 816 -19.94 -37.24 -30.64
N VAL A 817 -19.47 -37.69 -29.47
CA VAL A 817 -18.72 -38.94 -29.35
C VAL A 817 -19.60 -40.14 -29.68
N GLU A 818 -20.85 -40.16 -29.24
CA GLU A 818 -21.78 -41.24 -29.55
C GLU A 818 -22.14 -41.26 -31.04
N ALA A 819 -22.33 -40.08 -31.66
CA ALA A 819 -22.53 -39.97 -33.11
C ALA A 819 -21.32 -40.45 -33.91
N LEU A 820 -20.09 -40.12 -33.46
CA LEU A 820 -18.85 -40.61 -34.08
C LEU A 820 -18.67 -42.12 -33.90
N ARG A 821 -19.02 -42.66 -32.73
CA ARG A 821 -18.93 -44.09 -32.42
C ARG A 821 -19.90 -44.93 -33.25
N SER A 822 -21.11 -44.42 -33.48
CA SER A 822 -22.18 -45.11 -34.20
C SER A 822 -22.22 -44.78 -35.71
N ALA A 823 -21.31 -43.94 -36.21
CA ALA A 823 -21.25 -43.57 -37.61
C ALA A 823 -21.00 -44.80 -38.51
N PRO A 824 -21.88 -45.08 -39.49
CA PRO A 824 -21.73 -46.23 -40.38
C PRO A 824 -20.78 -45.97 -41.57
N THR A 825 -20.54 -44.71 -41.92
CA THR A 825 -19.73 -44.30 -43.08
C THR A 825 -18.81 -43.12 -42.76
N PRO A 826 -17.62 -43.00 -43.41
CA PRO A 826 -16.69 -41.89 -43.21
C PRO A 826 -17.35 -40.52 -43.31
N GLU A 827 -18.27 -40.37 -44.26
CA GLU A 827 -19.05 -39.15 -44.48
C GLU A 827 -19.94 -38.81 -43.27
N ALA A 828 -20.62 -39.80 -42.69
CA ALA A 828 -21.45 -39.58 -41.51
C ALA A 828 -20.63 -39.16 -40.28
N ALA A 829 -19.40 -39.66 -40.15
CA ALA A 829 -18.48 -39.25 -39.09
C ALA A 829 -17.96 -37.81 -39.29
N ILE A 830 -17.68 -37.40 -40.54
CA ILE A 830 -17.30 -36.02 -40.87
C ILE A 830 -18.46 -35.08 -40.58
N ASP A 831 -19.68 -35.41 -41.02
CA ASP A 831 -20.86 -34.61 -40.78
C ASP A 831 -21.15 -34.44 -39.28
N ALA A 832 -21.02 -35.50 -38.49
CA ALA A 832 -21.16 -35.43 -37.03
C ALA A 832 -20.12 -34.49 -36.39
N LEU A 833 -18.86 -34.55 -36.84
CA LEU A 833 -17.79 -33.69 -36.34
C LEU A 833 -17.99 -32.22 -36.74
N LEU A 834 -18.35 -31.97 -38.01
CA LEU A 834 -18.61 -30.62 -38.52
C LEU A 834 -19.85 -30.02 -37.86
N LEU A 835 -20.94 -30.76 -37.73
CA LEU A 835 -22.16 -30.29 -37.09
C LEU A 835 -21.93 -29.95 -35.61
N ALA A 836 -21.11 -30.74 -34.90
CA ALA A 836 -20.67 -30.43 -33.53
C ALA A 836 -19.74 -29.21 -33.45
N ALA A 837 -18.94 -28.94 -34.49
CA ALA A 837 -18.10 -27.75 -34.56
C ALA A 837 -18.88 -26.47 -34.91
N HIS A 838 -19.97 -26.60 -35.66
CA HIS A 838 -20.81 -25.49 -36.12
C HIS A 838 -21.93 -25.12 -35.14
N SER A 839 -22.46 -26.09 -34.39
CA SER A 839 -23.48 -25.85 -33.36
C SER A 839 -22.86 -25.40 -32.03
N ASP A 840 -23.53 -24.51 -31.29
CA ASP A 840 -23.22 -24.29 -29.88
C ASP A 840 -23.59 -25.59 -29.14
N ALA A 841 -22.60 -26.49 -29.00
CA ALA A 841 -22.73 -27.89 -28.58
C ALA A 841 -23.39 -28.14 -27.21
N ASN A 842 -23.80 -27.08 -26.49
CA ASN A 842 -24.53 -27.15 -25.23
C ASN A 842 -25.95 -26.54 -25.30
N SER A 843 -26.47 -26.26 -26.49
CA SER A 843 -27.88 -25.86 -26.66
C SER A 843 -28.79 -27.10 -26.75
N PRO A 844 -29.96 -27.11 -26.07
CA PRO A 844 -30.92 -28.21 -26.16
C PRO A 844 -31.40 -28.49 -27.59
N GLU A 845 -31.44 -27.44 -28.43
CA GLU A 845 -31.83 -27.53 -29.85
C GLU A 845 -30.79 -28.25 -30.70
N ALA A 846 -29.48 -27.98 -30.49
CA ALA A 846 -28.42 -28.67 -31.20
C ALA A 846 -28.41 -30.17 -30.89
N SER A 847 -28.51 -30.57 -29.61
CA SER A 847 -28.58 -31.99 -29.22
C SER A 847 -29.78 -32.72 -29.84
N ALA A 848 -30.91 -32.01 -30.03
CA ALA A 848 -32.08 -32.53 -30.72
C ALA A 848 -31.89 -32.66 -32.24
N GLU A 849 -31.10 -31.79 -32.89
CA GLU A 849 -30.75 -31.91 -34.31
C GLU A 849 -29.71 -33.00 -34.57
N ILE A 850 -28.67 -33.13 -33.73
CA ILE A 850 -27.65 -34.19 -33.82
C ILE A 850 -28.31 -35.57 -33.69
N SER A 851 -29.21 -35.74 -32.71
CA SER A 851 -29.93 -37.01 -32.51
C SER A 851 -30.95 -37.34 -33.61
N ARG A 852 -31.33 -36.38 -34.45
CA ARG A 852 -32.29 -36.55 -35.56
C ARG A 852 -31.63 -36.67 -36.94
N GLY A 853 -30.31 -36.56 -37.05
CA GLY A 853 -29.57 -36.76 -38.31
C GLY A 853 -29.94 -35.79 -39.44
N ARG A 854 -30.34 -34.56 -39.12
CA ARG A 854 -30.69 -33.53 -40.14
C ARG A 854 -29.62 -32.45 -40.21
N THR A 855 -29.08 -32.22 -41.40
CA THR A 855 -28.22 -31.07 -41.74
C THR A 855 -29.04 -29.78 -41.83
N PRO A 856 -28.60 -28.64 -41.25
CA PRO A 856 -29.22 -27.35 -41.54
C PRO A 856 -28.84 -26.89 -42.95
N ALA A 857 -29.83 -26.45 -43.72
CA ALA A 857 -29.63 -25.86 -45.04
C ALA A 857 -28.75 -24.60 -44.94
N ALA A 858 -27.78 -24.48 -45.85
CA ALA A 858 -26.90 -23.33 -45.97
C ALA A 858 -27.72 -22.03 -46.11
N ALA A 859 -27.76 -21.23 -45.04
CA ALA A 859 -28.26 -19.86 -45.09
C ALA A 859 -27.20 -19.01 -45.80
N GLY A 860 -27.58 -18.44 -46.95
CA GLY A 860 -26.69 -17.73 -47.86
C GLY A 860 -26.28 -16.32 -47.42
N VAL A 861 -25.15 -15.91 -48.02
CA VAL A 861 -24.46 -14.61 -48.10
C VAL A 861 -23.64 -14.20 -46.87
#